data_AF-A0A1B2EZL5-F1
#
_entry.id   AF-A0A1B2EZL5-F1
#
_cell.length_a   1.000
_cell.length_b   1.000
_cell.length_c   1.000
_cell.angle_alpha   90.00
_cell.angle_beta   90.00
_cell.angle_gamma   90.00
#
_symmetry.space_group_name_H-M   'P 1'
#
loop_
_entity.id
_entity.type
_entity.pdbx_description
1 polymer ?
#
loop_
_entity_poly.entity_id
_entity_poly.type
_entity_poly.pdbx_seq_one_letter_code
_entity_poly.pdbx_strand_id
1 'polypeptide(L)'
;MSGKTQSVGKRVGGFVYVHREAIDLIETNLQAVVEKAAALLPNLPWNVAKVSRSEVSLLVYEDFDKAAFPSLLQSAKVDLATGKVSTRDYEGRESPPILHRKETLLRPGDPRIPKFSALTADAEGRGLFKDSNSIGTKRKWEERLREAGLRVVAQSLVQADDRLIDVARHRTAIARRDLSQPMQLMMRLAIIRREFDIFDYGCGQGDDVALLQGNGYEAFGWDPHHAPNGPRRAADVVNLGFVLNVIENPHERIETLKAAWSFAKRVMTVAVMPAGKYPTTGYTPYKDGFLSTWGTFQRLFTQEDLRHLVASATKENPISLAPGIVAIFRDKELEQEITYRRRSRASMLSETFRAVPRQRPTKAARVPTSIRERIAPQLEIIWGIALELGRLPDITEVGDDIIGSLAEARVSFERALSLCVDAFNPSSLKEAAEARVDDLLVHFALTQFPGAPRYATLPKSIQRDVRTFFGSHAAAMERARALLFSVGKPDKVREAIDEALRHGLGGTCNGSFRFLASALPRIPAAIRVVIGCAEVTEADIGSSDFLDVAPDEGLVRGIRCEDATKALPVVAEIVEVDLRALRRKRSRPKGMILYLKSRYLPSDDPAQTSQRDIDDKLIKAGIVSPEGLGPDAAALAQRLNPISRSTST
;
A
#
# COMPACT_ATOMS: atom_id res chain seq x y z
N MET A 1 1.20 -17.67 19.54
CA MET A 1 0.78 -16.98 20.78
C MET A 1 -0.65 -17.36 21.07
N SER A 2 -0.93 -17.91 22.25
CA SER A 2 -2.29 -18.28 22.70
C SER A 2 -3.21 -17.07 22.55
N GLY A 3 -4.24 -17.18 21.71
CA GLY A 3 -5.20 -16.11 21.46
C GLY A 3 -5.87 -15.69 22.77
N LYS A 4 -5.58 -14.48 23.25
CA LYS A 4 -6.48 -13.83 24.20
C LYS A 4 -7.82 -13.70 23.49
N THR A 5 -8.81 -14.49 23.91
CA THR A 5 -10.21 -14.27 23.56
C THR A 5 -10.54 -12.83 23.95
N GLN A 6 -10.61 -11.93 22.97
CA GLN A 6 -11.04 -10.56 23.19
C GLN A 6 -12.48 -10.65 23.72
N SER A 7 -12.67 -10.38 25.01
CA SER A 7 -14.01 -10.35 25.59
C SER A 7 -14.80 -9.20 24.94
N VAL A 8 -15.91 -9.52 24.28
CA VAL A 8 -16.76 -8.55 23.60
C VAL A 8 -17.71 -7.86 24.59
N GLY A 9 -18.04 -6.61 24.32
CA GLY A 9 -18.99 -5.83 25.11
C GLY A 9 -18.38 -4.90 26.14
N LYS A 10 -19.12 -3.83 26.46
CA LYS A 10 -18.72 -2.79 27.40
C LYS A 10 -19.05 -3.18 28.84
N ARG A 11 -18.07 -3.17 29.74
CA ARG A 11 -18.28 -3.49 31.16
C ARG A 11 -18.47 -2.23 32.00
N VAL A 12 -19.60 -2.12 32.69
CA VAL A 12 -19.93 -0.97 33.55
C VAL A 12 -20.71 -1.46 34.78
N GLY A 13 -20.23 -1.15 35.99
CA GLY A 13 -20.96 -1.43 37.23
C GLY A 13 -21.32 -2.90 37.43
N GLY A 14 -20.46 -3.84 37.03
CA GLY A 14 -20.71 -5.28 37.11
C GLY A 14 -21.58 -5.88 35.99
N PHE A 15 -22.05 -5.06 35.05
CA PHE A 15 -22.80 -5.50 33.87
C PHE A 15 -21.92 -5.51 32.62
N VAL A 16 -22.22 -6.41 31.71
CA VAL A 16 -21.73 -6.44 30.33
C VAL A 16 -22.85 -5.93 29.43
N TYR A 17 -22.53 -4.95 28.59
CA TYR A 17 -23.40 -4.43 27.54
C TYR A 17 -22.90 -4.91 26.19
N VAL A 18 -23.72 -5.63 25.45
CA VAL A 18 -23.35 -6.23 24.17
C VAL A 18 -24.48 -6.11 23.16
N HIS A 19 -24.14 -5.89 21.89
CA HIS A 19 -25.10 -5.88 20.80
C HIS A 19 -25.58 -7.31 20.52
N ARG A 20 -26.84 -7.47 20.09
CA ARG A 20 -27.45 -8.79 19.85
C ARG A 20 -26.65 -9.70 18.92
N GLU A 21 -25.97 -9.11 17.95
CA GLU A 21 -25.16 -9.81 16.93
C GLU A 21 -23.79 -10.27 17.43
N ALA A 22 -23.45 -9.98 18.67
CA ALA A 22 -22.15 -10.31 19.26
C ALA A 22 -22.27 -11.11 20.58
N ILE A 23 -23.46 -11.63 20.87
CA ILE A 23 -23.73 -12.42 22.09
C ILE A 23 -23.05 -13.78 22.06
N ASP A 24 -22.80 -14.34 20.89
CA ASP A 24 -22.01 -15.57 20.72
C ASP A 24 -20.56 -15.42 21.20
N LEU A 25 -20.10 -14.18 21.46
CA LEU A 25 -18.72 -13.88 21.84
C LEU A 25 -18.56 -13.46 23.32
N ILE A 26 -19.63 -13.48 24.13
CA ILE A 26 -19.54 -13.27 25.57
C ILE A 26 -19.36 -14.59 26.34
N GLU A 27 -19.14 -14.53 27.65
CA GLU A 27 -19.02 -15.73 28.49
C GLU A 27 -20.27 -16.63 28.38
N THR A 28 -20.11 -17.94 28.19
CA THR A 28 -21.19 -18.90 27.86
C THR A 28 -22.34 -18.88 28.88
N ASN A 29 -22.05 -18.64 30.16
CA ASN A 29 -23.06 -18.48 31.20
C ASN A 29 -23.92 -17.22 30.99
N LEU A 30 -23.32 -16.09 30.59
CA LEU A 30 -24.03 -14.85 30.31
C LEU A 30 -24.83 -14.98 29.00
N GLN A 31 -24.27 -15.66 27.99
CA GLN A 31 -24.99 -15.96 26.75
C GLN A 31 -26.28 -16.73 27.04
N ALA A 32 -26.20 -17.84 27.78
CA ALA A 32 -27.37 -18.66 28.12
C ALA A 32 -28.44 -17.85 28.89
N VAL A 33 -28.01 -16.93 29.76
CA VAL A 33 -28.91 -16.01 30.47
C VAL A 33 -29.64 -15.07 29.52
N VAL A 34 -28.94 -14.49 28.54
CA VAL A 34 -29.55 -13.60 27.53
C VAL A 34 -30.50 -14.37 26.62
N GLU A 35 -30.11 -15.56 26.16
CA GLU A 35 -30.96 -16.41 25.29
C GLU A 35 -32.25 -16.81 26.01
N LYS A 36 -32.17 -17.21 27.28
CA LYS A 36 -33.36 -17.51 28.10
C LYS A 36 -34.28 -16.29 28.24
N ALA A 37 -33.72 -15.10 28.46
CA ALA A 37 -34.50 -13.88 28.54
C ALA A 37 -35.12 -13.47 27.20
N ALA A 38 -34.40 -13.63 26.10
CA ALA A 38 -34.88 -13.35 24.75
C ALA A 38 -36.03 -14.29 24.35
N ALA A 39 -35.98 -15.56 24.75
CA ALA A 39 -37.04 -16.53 24.51
C ALA A 39 -38.37 -16.17 25.20
N LEU A 40 -38.32 -15.47 26.35
CA LEU A 40 -39.51 -14.96 27.03
C LEU A 40 -40.13 -13.72 26.37
N LEU A 41 -39.37 -13.06 25.47
CA LEU A 41 -39.74 -11.81 24.82
C LEU A 41 -39.49 -11.87 23.30
N PRO A 42 -40.10 -12.84 22.58
CA PRO A 42 -39.78 -13.12 21.18
C PRO A 42 -40.10 -11.96 20.23
N ASN A 43 -41.08 -11.12 20.59
CA ASN A 43 -41.55 -10.01 19.77
C ASN A 43 -40.88 -8.66 20.13
N LEU A 44 -39.98 -8.63 21.11
CA LEU A 44 -39.28 -7.40 21.49
C LEU A 44 -38.12 -7.16 20.50
N PRO A 45 -38.08 -6.04 19.76
CA PRO A 45 -37.02 -5.75 18.80
C PRO A 45 -35.76 -5.19 19.50
N TRP A 46 -35.29 -5.87 20.54
CA TRP A 46 -34.10 -5.45 21.28
C TRP A 46 -32.84 -5.56 20.42
N ASN A 47 -31.90 -4.65 20.65
CA ASN A 47 -30.61 -4.60 19.96
C ASN A 47 -29.42 -4.65 20.92
N VAL A 48 -29.62 -4.37 22.22
CA VAL A 48 -28.56 -4.44 23.23
C VAL A 48 -29.02 -5.29 24.43
N ALA A 49 -28.17 -6.20 24.88
CA ALA A 49 -28.32 -6.91 26.14
C ALA A 49 -27.45 -6.26 27.21
N LYS A 50 -28.05 -5.96 28.37
CA LYS A 50 -27.34 -5.62 29.61
C LYS A 50 -27.44 -6.83 30.54
N VAL A 51 -26.33 -7.51 30.78
CA VAL A 51 -26.32 -8.78 31.52
C VAL A 51 -25.25 -8.82 32.61
N SER A 52 -25.59 -9.40 33.74
CA SER A 52 -24.68 -9.81 34.81
C SER A 52 -24.96 -11.27 35.17
N ARG A 53 -24.26 -11.81 36.19
CA ARG A 53 -24.50 -13.18 36.65
C ARG A 53 -25.89 -13.40 37.25
N SER A 54 -26.56 -12.33 37.71
CA SER A 54 -27.83 -12.42 38.43
C SER A 54 -28.97 -11.66 37.76
N GLU A 55 -28.67 -10.74 36.84
CA GLU A 55 -29.67 -9.87 36.24
C GLU A 55 -29.47 -9.74 34.73
N VAL A 56 -30.58 -9.67 33.99
CA VAL A 56 -30.57 -9.41 32.55
C VAL A 56 -31.65 -8.41 32.18
N SER A 57 -31.31 -7.51 31.28
CA SER A 57 -32.23 -6.54 30.68
C SER A 57 -31.99 -6.47 29.17
N LEU A 58 -33.06 -6.62 28.41
CA LEU A 58 -33.08 -6.43 26.97
C LEU A 58 -33.46 -4.98 26.68
N LEU A 59 -32.60 -4.28 25.93
CA LEU A 59 -32.71 -2.85 25.67
C LEU A 59 -33.00 -2.63 24.18
N VAL A 60 -33.98 -1.77 23.90
CA VAL A 60 -34.35 -1.31 22.57
C VAL A 60 -33.86 0.12 22.44
N TYR A 61 -32.75 0.31 21.72
CA TYR A 61 -32.27 1.62 21.31
C TYR A 61 -32.78 1.99 19.91
N GLU A 62 -32.76 3.29 19.58
CA GLU A 62 -32.89 3.75 18.19
C GLU A 62 -31.88 3.05 17.25
N ASP A 63 -32.21 3.03 15.96
CA ASP A 63 -31.42 2.38 14.90
C ASP A 63 -29.94 2.80 14.93
N PHE A 64 -29.05 1.83 15.11
CA PHE A 64 -27.61 2.05 15.22
C PHE A 64 -27.00 2.64 13.95
N ASP A 65 -27.55 2.33 12.77
CA ASP A 65 -27.02 2.75 11.48
C ASP A 65 -27.49 4.16 11.11
N LYS A 66 -28.60 4.63 11.71
CA LYS A 66 -29.16 5.96 11.46
C LYS A 66 -28.82 6.96 12.55
N ALA A 67 -28.98 6.61 13.83
CA ALA A 67 -28.81 7.54 14.94
C ALA A 67 -27.33 7.62 15.39
N ALA A 68 -26.78 8.82 15.50
CA ALA A 68 -25.40 9.02 15.98
C ALA A 68 -25.21 8.55 17.43
N PHE A 69 -26.14 8.97 18.30
CA PHE A 69 -26.19 8.65 19.72
C PHE A 69 -27.61 8.16 20.06
N PRO A 70 -27.90 6.85 19.92
CA PRO A 70 -29.25 6.33 20.07
C PRO A 70 -29.82 6.56 21.46
N SER A 71 -31.07 7.02 21.49
CA SER A 71 -31.89 7.07 22.68
C SER A 71 -32.42 5.67 23.01
N LEU A 72 -32.53 5.36 24.30
CA LEU A 72 -33.23 4.17 24.76
C LEU A 72 -34.74 4.39 24.58
N LEU A 73 -35.38 3.52 23.80
CA LEU A 73 -36.83 3.52 23.55
C LEU A 73 -37.56 2.66 24.58
N GLN A 74 -37.04 1.46 24.86
CA GLN A 74 -37.68 0.53 25.79
C GLN A 74 -36.63 -0.30 26.53
N SER A 75 -36.92 -0.67 27.77
CA SER A 75 -36.16 -1.69 28.49
C SER A 75 -37.07 -2.76 29.08
N ALA A 76 -36.64 -4.02 29.00
CA ALA A 76 -37.32 -5.15 29.60
C ALA A 76 -36.35 -5.88 30.53
N LYS A 77 -36.55 -5.73 31.85
CA LYS A 77 -35.81 -6.48 32.86
C LYS A 77 -36.50 -7.83 33.09
N VAL A 78 -35.73 -8.91 33.02
CA VAL A 78 -36.23 -10.27 33.26
C VAL A 78 -35.66 -10.79 34.57
N ASP A 79 -36.55 -11.19 35.47
CA ASP A 79 -36.18 -11.93 36.66
C ASP A 79 -36.01 -13.41 36.29
N LEU A 80 -34.79 -13.92 36.40
CA LEU A 80 -34.44 -15.27 35.94
C LEU A 80 -34.98 -16.40 36.82
N ALA A 81 -35.33 -16.09 38.07
CA ALA A 81 -35.85 -17.05 39.04
C ALA A 81 -37.36 -17.24 38.88
N THR A 82 -38.09 -16.14 38.67
CA THR A 82 -39.56 -16.14 38.58
C THR A 82 -40.09 -16.08 37.14
N GLY A 83 -39.25 -15.73 36.17
CA GLY A 83 -39.66 -15.47 34.79
C GLY A 83 -40.45 -14.17 34.62
N LYS A 84 -40.61 -13.37 35.68
CA LYS A 84 -41.37 -12.12 35.65
C LYS A 84 -40.63 -11.08 34.81
N VAL A 85 -41.34 -10.47 33.87
CA VAL A 85 -40.83 -9.37 33.04
C VAL A 85 -41.33 -8.04 33.58
N SER A 86 -40.41 -7.10 33.80
CA SER A 86 -40.72 -5.70 34.07
C SER A 86 -40.27 -4.86 32.87
N THR A 87 -41.23 -4.31 32.13
CA THR A 87 -40.96 -3.39 31.03
C THR A 87 -41.00 -1.95 31.51
N ARG A 88 -40.20 -1.09 30.87
CA ARG A 88 -40.25 0.36 31.05
C ARG A 88 -40.16 1.01 29.68
N ASP A 89 -41.12 1.88 29.42
CA ASP A 89 -41.20 2.67 28.20
C ASP A 89 -40.54 4.04 28.40
N TYR A 90 -39.70 4.39 27.43
CA TYR A 90 -39.00 5.66 27.33
C TYR A 90 -39.37 6.41 26.05
N GLU A 91 -40.16 5.81 25.17
CA GLU A 91 -40.68 6.44 23.96
C GLU A 91 -41.50 7.69 24.33
N GLY A 92 -41.29 8.78 23.59
CA GLY A 92 -41.94 10.07 23.86
C GLY A 92 -41.45 10.82 25.11
N ARG A 93 -40.54 10.28 25.93
CA ARG A 93 -39.92 11.07 27.02
C ARG A 93 -39.04 12.17 26.44
N GLU A 94 -39.04 13.34 27.10
CA GLU A 94 -38.18 14.46 26.67
C GLU A 94 -36.68 14.16 26.81
N SER A 95 -36.28 13.37 27.82
CA SER A 95 -34.87 13.14 28.13
C SER A 95 -34.54 11.66 28.45
N PRO A 96 -34.74 10.72 27.51
CA PRO A 96 -34.40 9.32 27.70
C PRO A 96 -32.89 9.11 27.87
N PRO A 97 -32.44 7.97 28.45
CA PRO A 97 -31.03 7.59 28.46
C PRO A 97 -30.46 7.50 27.03
N ILE A 98 -29.20 7.89 26.84
CA ILE A 98 -28.55 7.92 25.52
C ILE A 98 -27.28 7.05 25.49
N LEU A 99 -27.04 6.39 24.35
CA LEU A 99 -25.87 5.55 24.13
C LEU A 99 -24.78 6.31 23.36
N HIS A 100 -23.64 6.53 24.01
CA HIS A 100 -22.52 7.29 23.43
C HIS A 100 -21.59 6.43 22.56
N ARG A 101 -21.05 5.35 23.12
CA ARG A 101 -19.96 4.56 22.53
C ARG A 101 -20.44 3.23 21.98
N LYS A 102 -21.14 3.26 20.85
CA LYS A 102 -21.74 2.07 20.25
C LYS A 102 -20.73 1.05 19.76
N GLU A 103 -19.59 1.52 19.26
CA GLU A 103 -18.49 0.69 18.76
C GLU A 103 -18.03 -0.35 19.79
N THR A 104 -18.17 -0.04 21.08
CA THR A 104 -17.76 -0.94 22.18
C THR A 104 -18.70 -2.13 22.42
N LEU A 105 -19.89 -2.12 21.80
CA LEU A 105 -20.90 -3.17 21.93
C LEU A 105 -20.86 -4.16 20.77
N LEU A 106 -20.11 -3.85 19.70
CA LEU A 106 -20.08 -4.62 18.46
C LEU A 106 -19.00 -5.70 18.51
N ARG A 107 -19.14 -6.70 17.63
CA ARG A 107 -18.14 -7.77 17.48
C ARG A 107 -16.83 -7.24 16.91
N PRO A 108 -15.66 -7.78 17.30
CA PRO A 108 -14.39 -7.45 16.67
C PRO A 108 -14.47 -7.60 15.15
N GLY A 109 -13.99 -6.59 14.43
CA GLY A 109 -14.05 -6.58 12.98
C GLY A 109 -15.41 -6.22 12.38
N ASP A 110 -16.43 -5.81 13.14
CA ASP A 110 -17.70 -5.30 12.59
C ASP A 110 -17.50 -4.11 11.63
N PRO A 111 -18.22 -4.02 10.49
CA PRO A 111 -17.99 -2.98 9.48
C PRO A 111 -18.39 -1.58 9.95
N ARG A 112 -19.24 -1.48 10.99
CA ARG A 112 -19.69 -0.20 11.54
C ARG A 112 -18.69 0.43 12.52
N ILE A 113 -17.75 -0.36 13.04
CA ILE A 113 -16.77 0.10 14.05
C ILE A 113 -15.98 1.32 13.59
N PRO A 114 -15.40 1.39 12.37
CA PRO A 114 -14.64 2.56 11.96
C PRO A 114 -15.42 3.87 12.03
N LYS A 115 -16.67 3.86 11.53
CA LYS A 115 -17.55 5.03 11.54
C LYS A 115 -17.95 5.44 12.96
N PHE A 116 -18.33 4.49 13.80
CA PHE A 116 -18.74 4.79 15.18
C PHE A 116 -17.57 5.24 16.04
N SER A 117 -16.41 4.60 15.90
CA SER A 117 -15.18 4.98 16.60
C SER A 117 -14.71 6.38 16.18
N ALA A 118 -14.88 6.75 14.91
CA ALA A 118 -14.55 8.09 14.43
C ALA A 118 -15.43 9.18 15.05
N LEU A 119 -16.74 8.93 15.17
CA LEU A 119 -17.66 9.83 15.86
C LEU A 119 -17.30 9.98 17.34
N THR A 120 -16.99 8.87 18.01
CA THR A 120 -16.51 8.86 19.40
C THR A 120 -15.22 9.67 19.54
N ALA A 121 -14.25 9.47 18.66
CA ALA A 121 -12.96 10.17 18.69
C ALA A 121 -13.11 11.69 18.44
N ASP A 122 -13.98 12.09 17.51
CA ASP A 122 -14.29 13.51 17.26
C ASP A 122 -14.97 14.15 18.49
N ALA A 123 -15.92 13.43 19.11
CA ALA A 123 -16.55 13.89 20.35
C ALA A 123 -15.56 14.02 21.51
N GLU A 124 -14.62 13.08 21.65
CA GLU A 124 -13.54 13.11 22.64
C GLU A 124 -12.57 14.27 22.41
N GLY A 125 -12.13 14.46 21.17
CA GLY A 125 -11.21 15.53 20.80
C GLY A 125 -11.76 16.92 21.09
N ARG A 126 -13.09 17.07 21.01
CA ARG A 126 -13.83 18.29 21.39
C ARG A 126 -14.17 18.38 22.87
N GLY A 127 -13.77 17.40 23.67
CA GLY A 127 -13.99 17.37 25.12
C GLY A 127 -15.42 17.05 25.55
N LEU A 128 -16.29 16.56 24.67
CA LEU A 128 -17.71 16.37 24.97
C LEU A 128 -17.96 15.31 26.04
N PHE A 129 -17.04 14.35 26.21
CA PHE A 129 -17.13 13.29 27.21
C PHE A 129 -16.49 13.61 28.57
N LYS A 130 -16.03 14.85 28.78
CA LYS A 130 -15.65 15.32 30.13
C LYS A 130 -16.87 15.25 31.05
N ASP A 131 -16.62 14.86 32.31
CA ASP A 131 -17.66 14.66 33.33
C ASP A 131 -18.79 13.72 32.87
N SER A 132 -18.42 12.52 32.45
CA SER A 132 -19.33 11.53 31.81
C SER A 132 -20.62 11.20 32.58
N ASN A 133 -20.66 11.41 33.90
CA ASN A 133 -21.87 11.25 34.72
C ASN A 133 -22.96 12.30 34.41
N SER A 134 -22.58 13.43 33.83
CA SER A 134 -23.48 14.54 33.50
C SER A 134 -24.21 14.38 32.17
N ILE A 135 -23.76 13.51 31.27
CA ILE A 135 -24.26 13.43 29.88
C ILE A 135 -25.17 12.23 29.59
N GLY A 136 -25.52 11.43 30.60
CA GLY A 136 -26.20 10.14 30.40
C GLY A 136 -27.62 10.16 29.81
N THR A 137 -28.18 11.33 29.53
CA THR A 137 -29.57 11.50 29.03
C THR A 137 -29.61 12.46 27.85
N LYS A 138 -30.53 12.24 26.92
CA LYS A 138 -30.67 13.01 25.67
C LYS A 138 -30.63 14.53 25.86
N ARG A 139 -31.44 15.08 26.77
CA ARG A 139 -31.48 16.54 26.99
C ARG A 139 -30.13 17.11 27.43
N LYS A 140 -29.48 16.47 28.41
CA LYS A 140 -28.15 16.88 28.89
C LYS A 140 -27.06 16.75 27.82
N TRP A 141 -27.18 15.73 26.96
CA TRP A 141 -26.28 15.57 25.82
C TRP A 141 -26.48 16.67 24.77
N GLU A 142 -27.73 17.02 24.45
CA GLU A 142 -28.06 18.12 23.54
C GLU A 142 -27.65 19.49 24.10
N GLU A 143 -27.78 19.70 25.41
CA GLU A 143 -27.25 20.87 26.13
C GLU A 143 -25.73 20.96 25.95
N ARG A 144 -24.99 19.87 26.20
CA ARG A 144 -23.53 19.80 26.01
C ARG A 144 -23.12 20.11 24.57
N LEU A 145 -23.86 19.60 23.59
CA LEU A 145 -23.61 19.88 22.18
C LEU A 145 -23.82 21.37 21.86
N ARG A 146 -24.93 21.97 22.33
CA ARG A 146 -25.18 23.42 22.16
C ARG A 146 -24.12 24.28 22.82
N GLU A 147 -23.71 23.95 24.05
CA GLU A 147 -22.65 24.67 24.77
C GLU A 147 -21.32 24.65 24.00
N ALA A 148 -21.05 23.56 23.29
CA ALA A 148 -19.89 23.42 22.42
C ALA A 148 -20.07 24.03 21.02
N GLY A 149 -21.24 24.63 20.71
CA GLY A 149 -21.56 25.17 19.39
C GLY A 149 -21.84 24.12 18.32
N LEU A 150 -22.15 22.88 18.72
CA LEU A 150 -22.28 21.72 17.85
C LEU A 150 -23.72 21.23 17.74
N ARG A 151 -23.98 20.49 16.66
CA ARG A 151 -25.18 19.68 16.48
C ARG A 151 -24.85 18.36 15.80
N VAL A 152 -25.75 17.40 15.97
CA VAL A 152 -25.68 16.10 15.28
C VAL A 152 -26.48 16.20 14.00
N VAL A 153 -25.89 15.76 12.88
CA VAL A 153 -26.58 15.60 11.60
C VAL A 153 -26.24 14.23 11.05
N ALA A 154 -27.26 13.41 10.82
CA ALA A 154 -27.12 11.98 10.53
C ALA A 154 -26.23 11.30 11.59
N GLN A 155 -24.98 10.99 11.24
CA GLN A 155 -24.00 10.35 12.14
C GLN A 155 -22.71 11.16 12.30
N SER A 156 -22.78 12.47 12.11
CA SER A 156 -21.63 13.37 12.20
C SER A 156 -21.90 14.52 13.16
N LEU A 157 -20.85 14.97 13.85
CA LEU A 157 -20.84 16.24 14.57
C LEU A 157 -20.45 17.36 13.62
N VAL A 158 -21.25 18.42 13.59
CA VAL A 158 -20.99 19.63 12.80
C VAL A 158 -21.18 20.87 13.64
N GLN A 159 -20.57 21.97 13.22
CA GLN A 159 -20.86 23.29 13.78
C GLN A 159 -22.34 23.61 13.56
N ALA A 160 -22.93 24.38 14.48
CA ALA A 160 -24.35 24.69 14.45
C ALA A 160 -24.77 25.37 13.12
N ASP A 161 -23.89 26.19 12.55
CA ASP A 161 -24.05 26.96 11.31
C ASP A 161 -23.59 26.23 10.03
N ASP A 162 -22.85 25.12 10.16
CA ASP A 162 -22.33 24.37 9.01
C ASP A 162 -23.44 23.63 8.23
N ARG A 163 -23.40 23.72 6.90
CA ARG A 163 -24.23 22.87 6.01
C ARG A 163 -23.49 21.58 5.68
N LEU A 164 -24.12 20.44 5.98
CA LEU A 164 -23.58 19.12 5.66
C LEU A 164 -23.93 18.78 4.21
N ILE A 165 -22.92 18.48 3.40
CA ILE A 165 -23.10 18.00 2.03
C ILE A 165 -23.09 16.48 2.08
N ASP A 166 -24.13 15.84 1.54
CA ASP A 166 -24.19 14.39 1.42
C ASP A 166 -23.16 13.92 0.39
N VAL A 167 -22.20 13.10 0.82
CA VAL A 167 -21.08 12.65 -0.01
C VAL A 167 -21.39 11.27 -0.58
N ALA A 168 -21.57 11.19 -1.89
CA ALA A 168 -21.90 9.94 -2.57
C ALA A 168 -20.66 9.04 -2.80
N ARG A 169 -20.06 8.53 -1.72
CA ARG A 169 -18.81 7.72 -1.76
C ARG A 169 -18.88 6.55 -2.75
N HIS A 170 -20.03 5.87 -2.81
CA HIS A 170 -20.26 4.67 -3.62
C HIS A 170 -20.10 4.88 -5.14
N ARG A 171 -20.15 6.13 -5.62
CA ARG A 171 -20.02 6.49 -7.05
C ARG A 171 -18.58 6.58 -7.55
N THR A 172 -17.60 6.37 -6.68
CA THR A 172 -16.17 6.47 -7.02
C THR A 172 -15.56 5.16 -7.52
N ALA A 173 -16.26 4.03 -7.36
CA ALA A 173 -15.82 2.74 -7.88
C ALA A 173 -15.92 2.70 -9.41
N ILE A 174 -14.82 2.37 -10.08
CA ILE A 174 -14.70 2.31 -11.54
C ILE A 174 -14.43 0.87 -11.96
N ALA A 175 -15.18 0.36 -12.94
CA ALA A 175 -14.93 -0.95 -13.54
C ALA A 175 -13.65 -0.92 -14.39
N ARG A 176 -12.79 -1.94 -14.25
CA ARG A 176 -11.51 -2.04 -14.98
C ARG A 176 -11.33 -3.43 -15.61
N ARG A 177 -10.56 -3.48 -16.69
CA ARG A 177 -10.23 -4.73 -17.41
C ARG A 177 -8.91 -5.37 -16.96
N ASP A 178 -8.03 -4.57 -16.37
CA ASP A 178 -6.71 -4.98 -15.89
C ASP A 178 -6.62 -4.77 -14.38
N LEU A 179 -5.68 -5.47 -13.74
CA LEU A 179 -5.37 -5.29 -12.33
C LEU A 179 -5.09 -3.82 -12.00
N SER A 180 -5.51 -3.37 -10.83
CA SER A 180 -5.17 -2.04 -10.35
C SER A 180 -3.66 -1.87 -10.15
N GLN A 181 -3.18 -0.64 -10.24
CA GLN A 181 -1.77 -0.30 -10.02
C GLN A 181 -1.17 -0.91 -8.73
N PRO A 182 -1.81 -0.86 -7.55
CA PRO A 182 -1.27 -1.52 -6.37
C PRO A 182 -1.19 -3.04 -6.51
N MET A 183 -2.18 -3.69 -7.14
CA MET A 183 -2.15 -5.15 -7.38
C MET A 183 -1.02 -5.54 -8.33
N GLN A 184 -0.85 -4.83 -9.45
CA GLN A 184 0.26 -5.06 -10.39
C GLN A 184 1.62 -4.91 -9.70
N LEU A 185 1.77 -3.86 -8.88
CA LEU A 185 3.00 -3.61 -8.13
C LEU A 185 3.28 -4.72 -7.10
N MET A 186 2.26 -5.16 -6.37
CA MET A 186 2.37 -6.27 -5.44
C MET A 186 2.72 -7.59 -6.12
N MET A 187 2.18 -7.86 -7.32
CA MET A 187 2.57 -9.03 -8.11
C MET A 187 4.03 -8.96 -8.55
N ARG A 188 4.47 -7.82 -9.10
CA ARG A 188 5.86 -7.61 -9.53
C ARG A 188 6.86 -7.78 -8.38
N LEU A 189 6.53 -7.25 -7.19
CA LEU A 189 7.38 -7.40 -6.02
C LEU A 189 7.21 -8.79 -5.35
N ALA A 190 6.30 -9.62 -5.86
CA ALA A 190 5.90 -10.91 -5.29
C ALA A 190 5.53 -10.82 -3.80
N ILE A 191 4.81 -9.74 -3.47
CA ILE A 191 3.98 -9.62 -2.27
C ILE A 191 2.77 -10.55 -2.41
N ILE A 192 2.19 -10.62 -3.61
CA ILE A 192 1.16 -11.61 -3.97
C ILE A 192 1.87 -12.90 -4.41
N ARG A 193 1.55 -14.02 -3.75
CA ARG A 193 2.05 -15.37 -4.05
C ARG A 193 0.91 -16.37 -4.03
N ARG A 194 1.07 -17.54 -4.65
CA ARG A 194 0.00 -18.55 -4.73
C ARG A 194 -0.31 -19.18 -3.37
N GLU A 195 0.67 -19.17 -2.47
CA GLU A 195 0.57 -19.75 -1.13
C GLU A 195 -0.08 -18.79 -0.12
N PHE A 196 -0.37 -17.55 -0.52
CA PHE A 196 -0.90 -16.51 0.35
C PHE A 196 -2.38 -16.24 0.07
N ASP A 197 -3.17 -16.07 1.13
CA ASP A 197 -4.52 -15.55 1.02
C ASP A 197 -4.51 -14.01 0.93
N ILE A 198 -5.29 -13.48 -0.02
CA ILE A 198 -5.32 -12.07 -0.39
C ILE A 198 -6.70 -11.48 -0.09
N PHE A 199 -6.72 -10.42 0.71
CA PHE A 199 -7.93 -9.68 1.04
C PHE A 199 -7.89 -8.27 0.47
N ASP A 200 -8.84 -7.96 -0.42
CA ASP A 200 -9.04 -6.59 -0.93
C ASP A 200 -10.11 -5.84 -0.11
N TYR A 201 -9.66 -4.94 0.76
CA TYR A 201 -10.51 -4.15 1.65
C TYR A 201 -11.01 -2.91 0.92
N GLY A 202 -12.32 -2.84 0.70
CA GLY A 202 -12.95 -1.82 -0.15
C GLY A 202 -12.78 -2.16 -1.63
N CYS A 203 -13.03 -3.42 -2.02
CA CYS A 203 -12.79 -3.93 -3.37
C CYS A 203 -13.68 -3.30 -4.46
N GLY A 204 -14.63 -2.43 -4.10
CA GLY A 204 -15.62 -1.88 -5.01
C GLY A 204 -16.37 -3.02 -5.72
N GLN A 205 -16.35 -2.99 -7.05
CA GLN A 205 -17.03 -3.99 -7.89
C GLN A 205 -16.34 -5.37 -7.91
N GLY A 206 -15.12 -5.49 -7.35
CA GLY A 206 -14.44 -6.77 -7.19
C GLY A 206 -13.61 -7.24 -8.40
N ASP A 207 -13.30 -6.36 -9.35
CA ASP A 207 -12.55 -6.71 -10.58
C ASP A 207 -11.17 -7.33 -10.28
N ASP A 208 -10.42 -6.73 -9.34
CA ASP A 208 -9.10 -7.23 -8.93
C ASP A 208 -9.20 -8.64 -8.33
N VAL A 209 -10.21 -8.87 -7.48
CA VAL A 209 -10.47 -10.17 -6.86
C VAL A 209 -10.82 -11.22 -7.92
N ALA A 210 -11.72 -10.89 -8.85
CA ALA A 210 -12.12 -11.79 -9.92
C ALA A 210 -10.94 -12.18 -10.83
N LEU A 211 -10.06 -11.22 -11.16
CA LEU A 211 -8.90 -11.46 -12.01
C LEU A 211 -7.86 -12.32 -11.28
N LEU A 212 -7.58 -12.07 -10.00
CA LEU A 212 -6.69 -12.91 -9.20
C LEU A 212 -7.22 -14.35 -9.08
N GLN A 213 -8.51 -14.53 -8.78
CA GLN A 213 -9.15 -15.84 -8.74
C GLN A 213 -9.07 -16.57 -10.08
N GLY A 214 -9.33 -15.87 -11.19
CA GLY A 214 -9.21 -16.41 -12.54
C GLY A 214 -7.80 -16.88 -12.91
N ASN A 215 -6.77 -16.39 -12.20
CA ASN A 215 -5.37 -16.80 -12.35
C ASN A 215 -4.92 -17.81 -11.27
N GLY A 216 -5.84 -18.32 -10.46
CA GLY A 216 -5.60 -19.37 -9.45
C GLY A 216 -4.96 -18.88 -8.15
N TYR A 217 -5.17 -17.61 -7.78
CA TYR A 217 -4.79 -17.09 -6.47
C TYR A 217 -5.97 -17.18 -5.49
N GLU A 218 -5.68 -17.41 -4.21
CA GLU A 218 -6.69 -17.35 -3.16
C GLU A 218 -6.99 -15.89 -2.78
N ALA A 219 -7.93 -15.26 -3.49
CA ALA A 219 -8.32 -13.87 -3.25
C ALA A 219 -9.79 -13.74 -2.85
N PHE A 220 -10.09 -12.75 -2.01
CA PHE A 220 -11.45 -12.36 -1.63
C PHE A 220 -11.53 -10.87 -1.31
N GLY A 221 -12.74 -10.31 -1.26
CA GLY A 221 -12.92 -8.87 -1.06
C GLY A 221 -14.20 -8.53 -0.31
N TRP A 222 -14.21 -7.32 0.24
CA TRP A 222 -15.36 -6.72 0.90
C TRP A 222 -15.47 -5.25 0.54
N ASP A 223 -16.69 -4.75 0.33
CA ASP A 223 -16.98 -3.33 0.12
C ASP A 223 -18.32 -2.99 0.80
N PRO A 224 -18.44 -1.85 1.51
CA PRO A 224 -19.66 -1.52 2.25
C PRO A 224 -20.91 -1.37 1.37
N HIS A 225 -20.76 -1.12 0.06
CA HIS A 225 -21.88 -0.91 -0.85
C HIS A 225 -21.96 -1.98 -1.94
N HIS A 226 -20.85 -2.29 -2.60
CA HIS A 226 -20.81 -3.16 -3.77
C HIS A 226 -20.64 -4.64 -3.42
N ALA A 227 -20.05 -4.95 -2.27
CA ALA A 227 -19.87 -6.32 -1.77
C ALA A 227 -20.09 -6.41 -0.24
N PRO A 228 -21.26 -5.99 0.28
CA PRO A 228 -21.49 -5.86 1.73
C PRO A 228 -21.46 -7.21 2.45
N ASN A 229 -21.80 -8.28 1.74
CA ASN A 229 -21.76 -9.66 2.22
C ASN A 229 -20.43 -10.37 1.90
N GLY A 230 -19.44 -9.65 1.36
CA GLY A 230 -18.11 -10.19 1.08
C GLY A 230 -17.41 -10.68 2.36
N PRO A 231 -16.60 -11.75 2.29
CA PRO A 231 -15.95 -12.30 3.47
C PRO A 231 -14.93 -11.33 4.06
N ARG A 232 -14.95 -11.20 5.39
CA ARG A 232 -13.99 -10.38 6.16
C ARG A 232 -13.30 -11.26 7.18
N ARG A 233 -12.17 -11.82 6.78
CA ARG A 233 -11.33 -12.72 7.58
C ARG A 233 -9.87 -12.32 7.44
N ALA A 234 -9.05 -12.80 8.37
CA ALA A 234 -7.61 -12.54 8.31
C ALA A 234 -7.01 -13.14 7.02
N ALA A 235 -6.04 -12.43 6.45
CA ALA A 235 -5.34 -12.79 5.22
C ALA A 235 -3.84 -12.46 5.33
N ASP A 236 -2.98 -13.20 4.62
CA ASP A 236 -1.56 -12.97 4.52
C ASP A 236 -1.28 -11.58 3.94
N VAL A 237 -1.99 -11.23 2.88
CA VAL A 237 -1.88 -9.94 2.18
C VAL A 237 -3.20 -9.18 2.26
N VAL A 238 -3.17 -7.95 2.77
CA VAL A 238 -4.32 -7.03 2.73
C VAL A 238 -4.02 -5.86 1.79
N ASN A 239 -4.92 -5.58 0.85
CA ASN A 239 -4.90 -4.38 0.04
C ASN A 239 -5.93 -3.37 0.58
N LEU A 240 -5.50 -2.13 0.83
CA LEU A 240 -6.35 -0.98 1.10
C LEU A 240 -6.16 0.04 -0.03
N GLY A 241 -6.71 -0.29 -1.20
CA GLY A 241 -6.52 0.46 -2.42
C GLY A 241 -7.54 1.59 -2.59
N PHE A 242 -7.08 2.84 -2.59
CA PHE A 242 -7.86 4.06 -2.88
C PHE A 242 -9.05 4.36 -1.93
N VAL A 243 -9.28 3.53 -0.91
CA VAL A 243 -10.36 3.69 0.08
C VAL A 243 -10.21 4.98 0.88
N LEU A 244 -8.99 5.34 1.29
CA LEU A 244 -8.77 6.52 2.14
C LEU A 244 -9.06 7.84 1.41
N ASN A 245 -9.05 7.85 0.08
CA ASN A 245 -9.32 9.05 -0.71
C ASN A 245 -10.77 9.51 -0.57
N VAL A 246 -11.71 8.58 -0.35
CA VAL A 246 -13.16 8.86 -0.42
C VAL A 246 -13.80 9.07 0.95
N ILE A 247 -13.02 8.97 2.03
CA ILE A 247 -13.48 9.18 3.40
C ILE A 247 -13.18 10.62 3.82
N GLU A 248 -14.23 11.41 4.00
CA GLU A 248 -14.15 12.85 4.33
C GLU A 248 -13.88 13.14 5.81
N ASN A 249 -14.05 12.15 6.70
CA ASN A 249 -13.73 12.28 8.12
C ASN A 249 -12.30 11.77 8.41
N PRO A 250 -11.37 12.63 8.87
CA PRO A 250 -10.01 12.21 9.21
C PRO A 250 -9.92 11.10 10.26
N HIS A 251 -10.80 11.11 11.28
CA HIS A 251 -10.84 10.06 12.29
C HIS A 251 -11.31 8.73 11.70
N GLU A 252 -12.28 8.77 10.78
CA GLU A 252 -12.76 7.55 10.10
C GLU A 252 -11.69 6.94 9.19
N ARG A 253 -10.84 7.76 8.56
CA ARG A 253 -9.68 7.25 7.81
C ARG A 253 -8.72 6.47 8.71
N ILE A 254 -8.42 7.00 9.89
CA ILE A 254 -7.53 6.34 10.87
C ILE A 254 -8.15 5.01 11.31
N GLU A 255 -9.43 4.99 11.68
CA GLU A 255 -10.08 3.78 12.17
C GLU A 255 -10.31 2.74 11.06
N THR A 256 -10.56 3.17 9.82
CA THR A 256 -10.63 2.28 8.65
C THR A 256 -9.27 1.62 8.38
N LEU A 257 -8.19 2.40 8.46
CA LEU A 257 -6.83 1.92 8.28
C LEU A 257 -6.47 0.90 9.37
N LYS A 258 -6.79 1.18 10.64
CA LYS A 258 -6.60 0.23 11.75
C LYS A 258 -7.42 -1.05 11.55
N ALA A 259 -8.67 -0.93 11.11
CA ALA A 259 -9.53 -2.07 10.84
C ALA A 259 -8.95 -2.95 9.73
N ALA A 260 -8.55 -2.39 8.60
CA ALA A 260 -7.88 -3.12 7.52
C ALA A 260 -6.59 -3.81 8.02
N TRP A 261 -5.77 -3.10 8.81
CA TRP A 261 -4.54 -3.63 9.38
C TRP A 261 -4.75 -4.82 10.34
N SER A 262 -5.91 -4.87 11.00
CA SER A 262 -6.25 -5.97 11.90
C SER A 262 -6.43 -7.31 11.19
N PHE A 263 -6.73 -7.30 9.88
CA PHE A 263 -6.88 -8.51 9.07
C PHE A 263 -5.55 -9.02 8.50
N ALA A 264 -4.51 -8.19 8.44
CA ALA A 264 -3.23 -8.57 7.82
C ALA A 264 -2.43 -9.49 8.75
N LYS A 265 -2.10 -10.70 8.28
CA LYS A 265 -1.20 -11.65 8.96
C LYS A 265 0.27 -11.31 8.66
N ARG A 266 0.60 -10.91 7.42
CA ARG A 266 1.99 -10.63 7.00
C ARG A 266 2.21 -9.20 6.54
N VAL A 267 1.40 -8.68 5.63
CA VAL A 267 1.61 -7.38 4.98
C VAL A 267 0.30 -6.69 4.62
N MET A 268 0.28 -5.37 4.73
CA MET A 268 -0.78 -4.54 4.17
C MET A 268 -0.19 -3.48 3.24
N THR A 269 -0.76 -3.37 2.04
CA THR A 269 -0.47 -2.30 1.09
C THR A 269 -1.57 -1.25 1.16
N VAL A 270 -1.17 0.02 1.25
CA VAL A 270 -2.08 1.18 1.25
C VAL A 270 -1.77 2.02 0.03
N ALA A 271 -2.77 2.20 -0.84
CA ALA A 271 -2.64 3.02 -2.04
C ALA A 271 -3.62 4.20 -1.98
N VAL A 272 -3.16 5.38 -2.38
CA VAL A 272 -3.95 6.61 -2.45
C VAL A 272 -3.59 7.42 -3.68
N MET A 273 -4.48 8.33 -4.07
CA MET A 273 -4.21 9.31 -5.11
C MET A 273 -3.16 10.35 -4.67
N PRO A 274 -1.99 10.46 -5.33
CA PRO A 274 -0.98 11.45 -4.99
C PRO A 274 -1.42 12.89 -5.32
N ALA A 275 -1.04 13.84 -4.48
CA ALA A 275 -1.17 15.26 -4.75
C ALA A 275 -0.31 15.67 -5.96
N GLY A 276 -0.83 16.55 -6.81
CA GLY A 276 -0.14 17.04 -8.02
C GLY A 276 -0.26 16.15 -9.25
N LYS A 277 -0.79 14.92 -9.12
CA LYS A 277 -1.01 14.01 -10.25
C LYS A 277 -2.39 14.16 -10.91
N TYR A 278 -3.35 14.73 -10.18
CA TYR A 278 -4.74 14.86 -10.62
C TYR A 278 -5.14 16.33 -10.69
N PRO A 279 -5.76 16.80 -11.79
CA PRO A 279 -6.23 18.17 -11.89
C PRO A 279 -7.36 18.41 -10.89
N THR A 280 -7.21 19.46 -10.07
CA THR A 280 -8.26 19.90 -9.12
C THR A 280 -9.13 21.02 -9.70
N THR A 281 -8.92 21.38 -10.97
CA THR A 281 -9.65 22.44 -11.66
C THR A 281 -11.14 22.09 -11.74
N GLY A 282 -12.00 22.92 -11.16
CA GLY A 282 -13.45 22.70 -11.11
C GLY A 282 -13.94 21.92 -9.87
N TYR A 283 -13.06 21.55 -8.94
CA TYR A 283 -13.48 20.99 -7.65
C TYR A 283 -13.64 22.07 -6.59
N THR A 284 -14.63 21.89 -5.71
CA THR A 284 -14.89 22.79 -4.58
C THR A 284 -14.12 22.30 -3.35
N PRO A 285 -13.27 23.12 -2.72
CA PRO A 285 -12.64 22.75 -1.45
C PRO A 285 -13.67 22.36 -0.40
N TYR A 286 -13.46 21.24 0.28
CA TYR A 286 -14.36 20.76 1.34
C TYR A 286 -13.57 19.98 2.39
N LYS A 287 -13.66 20.42 3.65
CA LYS A 287 -12.84 19.90 4.75
C LYS A 287 -11.35 19.92 4.36
N ASP A 288 -10.69 18.76 4.40
CA ASP A 288 -9.27 18.62 4.05
C ASP A 288 -9.04 18.11 2.62
N GLY A 289 -10.09 18.03 1.80
CA GLY A 289 -10.03 17.59 0.41
C GLY A 289 -10.93 18.42 -0.51
N PHE A 290 -11.50 17.76 -1.50
CA PHE A 290 -12.27 18.41 -2.55
C PHE A 290 -13.56 17.66 -2.84
N LEU A 291 -14.63 18.39 -3.18
CA LEU A 291 -15.85 17.84 -3.75
C LEU A 291 -15.82 17.99 -5.26
N SER A 292 -16.12 16.89 -5.96
CA SER A 292 -16.39 16.92 -7.39
C SER A 292 -17.75 17.55 -7.68
N THR A 293 -17.97 17.94 -8.92
CA THR A 293 -19.26 18.44 -9.42
C THR A 293 -20.40 17.40 -9.25
N TRP A 294 -20.06 16.12 -9.10
CA TRP A 294 -20.98 15.00 -8.90
C TRP A 294 -21.24 14.66 -7.42
N GLY A 295 -20.72 15.47 -6.48
CA GLY A 295 -20.92 15.30 -5.04
C GLY A 295 -20.05 14.21 -4.40
N THR A 296 -18.93 13.82 -5.03
CA THR A 296 -17.99 12.85 -4.47
C THR A 296 -16.81 13.56 -3.80
N PHE A 297 -16.46 13.18 -2.58
CA PHE A 297 -15.28 13.67 -1.88
C PHE A 297 -14.02 12.95 -2.37
N GLN A 298 -12.94 13.71 -2.53
CA GLN A 298 -11.60 13.18 -2.77
C GLN A 298 -10.55 13.95 -1.97
N ARG A 299 -9.78 13.23 -1.14
CA ARG A 299 -8.53 13.69 -0.53
C ARG A 299 -7.36 13.24 -1.39
N LEU A 300 -6.52 14.17 -1.86
CA LEU A 300 -5.24 13.84 -2.50
C LEU A 300 -4.12 13.87 -1.47
N PHE A 301 -3.20 12.91 -1.45
CA PHE A 301 -2.18 12.79 -0.39
C PHE A 301 -0.78 13.13 -0.90
N THR A 302 0.02 13.82 -0.09
CA THR A 302 1.49 13.78 -0.31
C THR A 302 2.02 12.42 0.15
N GLN A 303 3.21 12.02 -0.33
CA GLN A 303 3.83 10.78 0.14
C GLN A 303 4.12 10.82 1.64
N GLU A 304 4.54 11.98 2.16
CA GLU A 304 4.81 12.19 3.58
C GLU A 304 3.53 12.13 4.42
N ASP A 305 2.44 12.75 3.98
CA ASP A 305 1.12 12.68 4.62
C ASP A 305 0.68 11.21 4.77
N LEU A 306 0.82 10.43 3.70
CA LEU A 306 0.45 9.01 3.68
C LEU A 306 1.29 8.21 4.67
N ARG A 307 2.61 8.39 4.66
CA ARG A 307 3.53 7.70 5.58
C ARG A 307 3.20 8.02 7.03
N HIS A 308 3.00 9.30 7.35
CA HIS A 308 2.68 9.75 8.70
C HIS A 308 1.32 9.19 9.16
N LEU A 309 0.30 9.22 8.29
CA LEU A 309 -1.02 8.66 8.60
C LEU A 309 -0.93 7.15 8.88
N VAL A 310 -0.26 6.39 8.02
CA VAL A 310 -0.10 4.94 8.18
C VAL A 310 0.71 4.60 9.43
N ALA A 311 1.83 5.29 9.67
CA ALA A 311 2.68 5.06 10.83
C ALA A 311 1.98 5.39 12.15
N SER A 312 1.29 6.52 12.21
CA SER A 312 0.57 6.94 13.42
C SER A 312 -0.58 5.99 13.78
N ALA A 313 -1.29 5.47 12.76
CA ALA A 313 -2.43 4.57 12.94
C ALA A 313 -2.01 3.13 13.28
N THR A 314 -0.97 2.60 12.62
CA THR A 314 -0.55 1.19 12.75
C THR A 314 0.57 0.96 13.77
N LYS A 315 1.30 2.02 14.13
CA LYS A 315 2.55 1.96 14.92
C LYS A 315 3.70 1.20 14.24
N GLU A 316 3.59 0.97 12.93
CA GLU A 316 4.64 0.38 12.10
C GLU A 316 5.26 1.44 11.18
N ASN A 317 6.51 1.24 10.76
CA ASN A 317 7.15 2.13 9.80
C ASN A 317 6.81 1.70 8.36
N PRO A 318 6.11 2.53 7.56
CA PRO A 318 5.78 2.19 6.19
C PRO A 318 7.01 2.24 5.27
N ILE A 319 7.04 1.33 4.30
CA ILE A 319 7.98 1.33 3.17
C ILE A 319 7.26 1.90 1.95
N SER A 320 7.86 2.89 1.30
CA SER A 320 7.32 3.47 0.07
C SER A 320 7.65 2.59 -1.13
N LEU A 321 6.61 2.10 -1.81
CA LEU A 321 6.75 1.23 -2.97
C LEU A 321 6.66 2.02 -4.29
N ALA A 322 5.85 3.07 -4.32
CA ALA A 322 5.66 3.97 -5.45
C ALA A 322 5.01 5.29 -4.97
N PRO A 323 4.91 6.34 -5.81
CA PRO A 323 4.11 7.52 -5.47
C PRO A 323 2.67 7.15 -5.12
N GLY A 324 2.23 7.50 -3.91
CA GLY A 324 0.92 7.18 -3.35
C GLY A 324 0.75 5.74 -2.88
N ILE A 325 1.79 4.90 -2.87
CA ILE A 325 1.69 3.50 -2.47
C ILE A 325 2.76 3.17 -1.43
N VAL A 326 2.31 2.70 -0.26
CA VAL A 326 3.17 2.23 0.83
C VAL A 326 2.76 0.84 1.28
N ALA A 327 3.68 0.09 1.86
CA ALA A 327 3.41 -1.18 2.53
C ALA A 327 3.93 -1.18 3.97
N ILE A 328 3.23 -1.91 4.84
CA ILE A 328 3.61 -2.18 6.22
C ILE A 328 3.61 -3.68 6.48
N PHE A 329 4.57 -4.16 7.29
CA PHE A 329 4.88 -5.57 7.42
C PHE A 329 4.88 -6.03 8.89
N ARG A 330 4.11 -7.09 9.18
CA ARG A 330 4.28 -7.92 10.39
C ARG A 330 5.38 -8.94 10.20
N ASP A 331 5.47 -9.48 8.98
CA ASP A 331 6.49 -10.43 8.57
C ASP A 331 7.78 -9.68 8.20
N LYS A 332 8.76 -9.70 9.10
CA LYS A 332 10.03 -8.99 8.93
C LYS A 332 10.97 -9.67 7.93
N GLU A 333 10.79 -10.97 7.66
CA GLU A 333 11.54 -11.65 6.60
C GLU A 333 11.02 -11.18 5.23
N LEU A 334 9.69 -11.14 5.07
CA LEU A 334 9.07 -10.60 3.86
C LEU A 334 9.44 -9.12 3.64
N GLU A 335 9.45 -8.30 4.69
CA GLU A 335 9.89 -6.90 4.62
C GLU A 335 11.31 -6.77 4.02
N GLN A 336 12.25 -7.61 4.46
CA GLN A 336 13.61 -7.64 3.95
C GLN A 336 13.68 -8.12 2.49
N GLU A 337 12.95 -9.17 2.15
CA GLU A 337 12.87 -9.70 0.78
C GLU A 337 12.38 -8.64 -0.21
N ILE A 338 11.31 -7.90 0.13
CA ILE A 338 10.76 -6.84 -0.72
C ILE A 338 11.73 -5.66 -0.85
N THR A 339 12.36 -5.26 0.25
CA THR A 339 13.36 -4.18 0.24
C THR A 339 14.55 -4.52 -0.66
N TYR A 340 14.96 -5.78 -0.67
CA TYR A 340 16.00 -6.31 -1.54
C TYR A 340 15.54 -6.34 -3.02
N ARG A 341 14.39 -6.97 -3.30
CA ARG A 341 13.88 -7.15 -4.67
C ARG A 341 13.64 -5.84 -5.40
N ARG A 342 13.19 -4.78 -4.71
CA ARG A 342 13.00 -3.44 -5.29
C ARG A 342 14.25 -2.89 -6.00
N ARG A 343 15.45 -3.33 -5.60
CA ARG A 343 16.74 -2.86 -6.16
C ARG A 343 17.50 -3.94 -6.91
N SER A 344 16.92 -5.14 -7.04
CA SER A 344 17.63 -6.31 -7.54
C SER A 344 17.64 -6.35 -9.07
N ARG A 345 18.84 -6.33 -9.66
CA ARG A 345 19.05 -6.60 -11.08
C ARG A 345 18.76 -8.07 -11.41
N ALA A 346 19.16 -8.99 -10.53
CA ALA A 346 18.97 -10.43 -10.74
C ALA A 346 17.49 -10.80 -10.87
N SER A 347 16.61 -10.21 -10.04
CA SER A 347 15.16 -10.38 -10.17
C SER A 347 14.64 -9.94 -11.54
N MET A 348 15.09 -8.79 -12.07
CA MET A 348 14.66 -8.34 -13.40
C MET A 348 15.13 -9.27 -14.53
N LEU A 349 16.36 -9.79 -14.46
CA LEU A 349 16.88 -10.76 -15.45
C LEU A 349 16.03 -12.04 -15.45
N SER A 350 15.63 -12.52 -14.28
CA SER A 350 14.71 -13.67 -14.15
C SER A 350 13.32 -13.39 -14.73
N GLU A 351 12.74 -12.22 -14.47
CA GLU A 351 11.45 -11.82 -15.05
C GLU A 351 11.50 -11.79 -16.58
N THR A 352 12.58 -11.25 -17.15
CA THR A 352 12.77 -11.18 -18.62
C THR A 352 12.84 -12.58 -19.24
N PHE A 353 13.45 -13.54 -18.55
CA PHE A 353 13.47 -14.94 -18.99
C PHE A 353 12.05 -15.56 -19.03
N ARG A 354 11.18 -15.22 -18.06
CA ARG A 354 9.78 -15.70 -18.02
C ARG A 354 8.87 -15.00 -19.04
N ALA A 355 9.24 -13.80 -19.49
CA ALA A 355 8.40 -12.92 -20.31
C ALA A 355 8.32 -13.29 -21.80
N VAL A 356 9.06 -14.29 -22.30
CA VAL A 356 8.91 -14.75 -23.69
C VAL A 356 7.57 -15.48 -23.83
N PRO A 357 6.53 -14.90 -24.47
CA PRO A 357 5.26 -15.56 -24.62
C PRO A 357 5.47 -16.73 -25.57
N ARG A 358 5.14 -17.95 -25.14
CA ARG A 358 5.02 -19.08 -26.07
C ARG A 358 3.96 -18.70 -27.12
N GLN A 359 4.39 -18.40 -28.35
CA GLN A 359 3.51 -18.57 -29.50
C GLN A 359 3.06 -20.04 -29.44
N ARG A 360 1.75 -20.25 -29.22
CA ARG A 360 1.16 -21.60 -29.30
C ARG A 360 1.62 -22.20 -30.62
N PRO A 361 2.37 -23.32 -30.62
CA PRO A 361 2.65 -24.01 -31.86
C PRO A 361 1.32 -24.36 -32.51
N THR A 362 1.16 -24.01 -33.78
CA THR A 362 0.12 -24.57 -34.63
C THR A 362 0.23 -26.10 -34.56
N LYS A 363 -0.89 -26.77 -34.32
CA LYS A 363 -0.96 -28.22 -34.11
C LYS A 363 -0.22 -28.97 -35.22
N ALA A 364 0.96 -29.49 -34.90
CA ALA A 364 1.59 -30.59 -35.60
C ALA A 364 1.96 -31.64 -34.55
N ALA A 365 1.48 -32.86 -34.76
CA ALA A 365 1.67 -33.99 -33.87
C ALA A 365 3.15 -34.35 -33.73
N ARG A 366 3.65 -34.46 -32.50
CA ARG A 366 4.86 -35.24 -32.15
C ARG A 366 4.73 -35.79 -30.75
N VAL A 367 4.98 -37.09 -30.62
CA VAL A 367 5.14 -37.81 -29.36
C VAL A 367 6.40 -37.26 -28.66
N PRO A 368 6.39 -36.86 -27.37
CA PRO A 368 7.60 -36.42 -26.68
C PRO A 368 8.53 -37.62 -26.49
N THR A 369 9.75 -37.58 -27.04
CA THR A 369 10.66 -38.75 -27.00
C THR A 369 11.80 -38.61 -25.99
N SER A 370 12.04 -37.43 -25.41
CA SER A 370 13.07 -37.25 -24.38
C SER A 370 12.51 -36.83 -23.01
N ILE A 371 13.17 -37.26 -21.93
CA ILE A 371 12.83 -36.84 -20.56
C ILE A 371 12.78 -35.31 -20.45
N ARG A 372 13.72 -34.62 -21.12
CA ARG A 372 13.83 -33.15 -21.13
C ARG A 372 12.59 -32.46 -21.68
N GLU A 373 12.00 -32.97 -22.76
CA GLU A 373 10.78 -32.37 -23.36
C GLU A 373 9.57 -32.54 -22.44
N ARG A 374 9.47 -33.68 -21.76
CA ARG A 374 8.36 -33.98 -20.84
C ARG A 374 8.34 -33.07 -19.61
N ILE A 375 9.51 -32.66 -19.12
CA ILE A 375 9.65 -31.79 -17.95
C ILE A 375 10.08 -30.35 -18.29
N ALA A 376 9.99 -29.95 -19.56
CA ALA A 376 10.45 -28.64 -20.01
C ALA A 376 9.85 -27.46 -19.22
N PRO A 377 8.53 -27.44 -18.87
CA PRO A 377 7.96 -26.38 -18.05
C PRO A 377 8.61 -26.28 -16.66
N GLN A 378 8.90 -27.42 -16.02
CA GLN A 378 9.56 -27.48 -14.72
C GLN A 378 11.00 -26.98 -14.82
N LEU A 379 11.73 -27.36 -15.88
CA LEU A 379 13.10 -26.90 -16.11
C LEU A 379 13.16 -25.38 -16.34
N GLU A 380 12.21 -24.81 -17.07
CA GLU A 380 12.08 -23.35 -17.26
C GLU A 380 11.85 -22.64 -15.91
N ILE A 381 10.94 -23.16 -15.07
CA ILE A 381 10.67 -22.58 -13.75
C ILE A 381 11.91 -22.64 -12.85
N ILE A 382 12.57 -23.81 -12.78
CA ILE A 382 13.81 -24.01 -12.01
C ILE A 382 14.91 -23.07 -12.51
N TRP A 383 15.05 -22.92 -13.83
CA TRP A 383 16.04 -22.01 -14.39
C TRP A 383 15.73 -20.54 -14.07
N GLY A 384 14.46 -20.13 -14.14
CA GLY A 384 14.05 -18.79 -13.71
C GLY A 384 14.39 -18.53 -12.24
N ILE A 385 14.19 -19.52 -11.34
CA ILE A 385 14.63 -19.42 -9.94
C ILE A 385 16.16 -19.32 -9.87
N ALA A 386 16.90 -20.09 -10.66
CA ALA A 386 18.35 -20.02 -10.70
C ALA A 386 18.86 -18.64 -11.11
N LEU A 387 18.23 -18.00 -12.10
CA LEU A 387 18.54 -16.63 -12.52
C LEU A 387 18.17 -15.60 -11.44
N GLU A 388 17.09 -15.81 -10.68
CA GLU A 388 16.73 -14.90 -9.57
C GLU A 388 17.76 -14.97 -8.43
N LEU A 389 18.25 -16.18 -8.14
CA LEU A 389 19.24 -16.44 -7.11
C LEU A 389 20.68 -16.17 -7.58
N GLY A 390 20.92 -16.07 -8.89
CA GLY A 390 22.27 -16.03 -9.46
C GLY A 390 23.09 -17.31 -9.23
N ARG A 391 22.44 -18.39 -8.81
CA ARG A 391 23.03 -19.71 -8.53
C ARG A 391 21.96 -20.78 -8.69
N LEU A 392 22.36 -22.04 -8.82
CA LEU A 392 21.39 -23.14 -8.83
C LEU A 392 20.62 -23.19 -7.49
N PRO A 393 19.30 -23.41 -7.51
CA PRO A 393 18.48 -23.45 -6.30
C PRO A 393 18.73 -24.72 -5.48
N ASP A 394 18.58 -24.59 -4.16
CA ASP A 394 18.39 -25.71 -3.25
C ASP A 394 16.97 -26.27 -3.40
N ILE A 395 16.75 -27.55 -3.10
CA ILE A 395 15.42 -28.19 -3.21
C ILE A 395 14.35 -27.45 -2.40
N THR A 396 14.74 -26.86 -1.27
CA THR A 396 13.84 -26.07 -0.40
C THR A 396 13.51 -24.68 -0.95
N GLU A 397 14.13 -24.26 -2.05
CA GLU A 397 13.89 -22.98 -2.73
C GLU A 397 12.99 -23.16 -3.97
N VAL A 398 12.46 -24.36 -4.19
CA VAL A 398 11.57 -24.72 -5.30
C VAL A 398 10.22 -25.17 -4.74
N GLY A 399 9.13 -24.79 -5.40
CA GLY A 399 7.76 -25.13 -4.96
C GLY A 399 7.49 -26.63 -4.93
N ASP A 400 6.72 -27.08 -3.94
CA ASP A 400 6.37 -28.49 -3.74
C ASP A 400 5.62 -29.09 -4.94
N ASP A 401 4.87 -28.27 -5.68
CA ASP A 401 4.18 -28.64 -6.92
C ASP A 401 5.16 -29.04 -8.03
N ILE A 402 6.27 -28.30 -8.16
CA ILE A 402 7.33 -28.58 -9.12
C ILE A 402 8.10 -29.84 -8.70
N ILE A 403 8.41 -29.97 -7.40
CA ILE A 403 9.07 -31.16 -6.86
C ILE A 403 8.20 -32.41 -7.07
N GLY A 404 6.89 -32.32 -6.81
CA GLY A 404 5.93 -33.39 -7.08
C GLY A 404 5.88 -33.76 -8.56
N SER A 405 5.82 -32.76 -9.45
CA SER A 405 5.83 -32.98 -10.91
C SER A 405 7.10 -33.70 -11.39
N LEU A 406 8.26 -33.37 -10.83
CA LEU A 406 9.52 -34.06 -11.13
C LEU A 406 9.49 -35.53 -10.66
N ALA A 407 8.94 -35.77 -9.47
CA ALA A 407 8.80 -37.11 -8.91
C ALA A 407 7.87 -38.00 -9.75
N GLU A 408 6.72 -37.47 -10.21
CA GLU A 408 5.82 -38.15 -11.14
C GLU A 408 6.51 -38.51 -12.46
N ALA A 409 7.34 -37.59 -12.96
CA ALA A 409 8.18 -37.84 -14.13
C ALA A 409 9.36 -38.79 -13.84
N ARG A 410 9.54 -39.28 -12.61
CA ARG A 410 10.67 -40.10 -12.16
C ARG A 410 12.03 -39.43 -12.40
N VAL A 411 12.10 -38.11 -12.18
CA VAL A 411 13.33 -37.32 -12.30
C VAL A 411 13.69 -36.78 -10.93
N SER A 412 14.88 -37.11 -10.42
CA SER A 412 15.40 -36.52 -9.19
C SER A 412 15.70 -35.03 -9.37
N PHE A 413 15.62 -34.24 -8.31
CA PHE A 413 15.93 -32.80 -8.36
C PHE A 413 17.34 -32.50 -8.90
N GLU A 414 18.37 -33.24 -8.48
CA GLU A 414 19.73 -33.07 -8.98
C GLU A 414 19.84 -33.32 -10.49
N ARG A 415 19.13 -34.36 -10.99
CA ARG A 415 19.06 -34.62 -12.42
C ARG A 415 18.36 -33.49 -13.18
N ALA A 416 17.32 -32.89 -12.60
CA ALA A 416 16.66 -31.72 -13.19
C ALA A 416 17.61 -30.52 -13.26
N LEU A 417 18.40 -30.25 -12.21
CA LEU A 417 19.42 -29.18 -12.24
C LEU A 417 20.47 -29.41 -13.33
N SER A 418 20.99 -30.64 -13.46
CA SER A 418 21.91 -31.01 -14.55
C SER A 418 21.27 -30.77 -15.92
N LEU A 419 20.01 -31.17 -16.09
CA LEU A 419 19.27 -30.93 -17.33
C LEU A 419 19.05 -29.45 -17.61
N CYS A 420 18.86 -28.60 -16.59
CA CYS A 420 18.79 -27.14 -16.77
C CYS A 420 20.11 -26.57 -17.30
N VAL A 421 21.25 -26.96 -16.72
CA VAL A 421 22.57 -26.49 -17.15
C VAL A 421 22.87 -26.92 -18.59
N ASP A 422 22.47 -28.13 -18.97
CA ASP A 422 22.60 -28.62 -20.35
C ASP A 422 21.60 -27.94 -21.30
N ALA A 423 20.46 -27.49 -20.77
CA ALA A 423 19.35 -26.99 -21.58
C ALA A 423 19.40 -25.50 -21.89
N PHE A 424 19.93 -24.71 -20.97
CA PHE A 424 19.90 -23.25 -21.01
C PHE A 424 21.31 -22.68 -21.08
N ASN A 425 21.42 -21.43 -21.52
CA ASN A 425 22.71 -20.79 -21.73
C ASN A 425 23.42 -20.50 -20.37
N PRO A 426 24.57 -21.13 -20.06
CA PRO A 426 25.28 -20.89 -18.81
C PRO A 426 25.74 -19.45 -18.61
N SER A 427 25.94 -18.68 -19.69
CA SER A 427 26.32 -17.27 -19.58
C SER A 427 25.23 -16.42 -18.92
N SER A 428 23.95 -16.78 -19.08
CA SER A 428 22.84 -16.08 -18.43
C SER A 428 22.88 -16.26 -16.91
N LEU A 429 23.24 -17.45 -16.42
CA LEU A 429 23.41 -17.69 -14.99
C LEU A 429 24.63 -16.96 -14.43
N LYS A 430 25.71 -16.83 -15.22
CA LYS A 430 26.88 -16.04 -14.83
C LYS A 430 26.54 -14.55 -14.70
N GLU A 431 25.84 -13.98 -15.67
CA GLU A 431 25.38 -12.58 -15.58
C GLU A 431 24.44 -12.38 -14.37
N ALA A 432 23.53 -13.32 -14.15
CA ALA A 432 22.67 -13.32 -12.97
C ALA A 432 23.46 -13.42 -11.65
N ALA A 433 24.54 -14.20 -11.61
CA ALA A 433 25.43 -14.30 -10.45
C ALA A 433 26.13 -12.96 -10.15
N GLU A 434 26.69 -12.31 -11.18
CA GLU A 434 27.33 -10.99 -11.05
C GLU A 434 26.32 -9.94 -10.57
N ALA A 435 25.14 -9.92 -11.18
CA ALA A 435 24.02 -9.08 -10.76
C ALA A 435 23.60 -9.33 -9.30
N ARG A 436 23.49 -10.60 -8.89
CA ARG A 436 23.13 -10.99 -7.52
C ARG A 436 24.18 -10.53 -6.50
N VAL A 437 25.45 -10.65 -6.83
CA VAL A 437 26.56 -10.18 -5.98
C VAL A 437 26.46 -8.68 -5.77
N ASP A 438 26.26 -7.91 -6.82
CA ASP A 438 26.06 -6.47 -6.73
C ASP A 438 24.85 -6.10 -5.88
N ASP A 439 23.72 -6.79 -6.09
CA ASP A 439 22.49 -6.57 -5.32
C ASP A 439 22.72 -6.82 -3.82
N LEU A 440 23.44 -7.89 -3.47
CA LEU A 440 23.81 -8.22 -2.09
C LEU A 440 24.78 -7.19 -1.50
N LEU A 441 25.76 -6.71 -2.27
CA LEU A 441 26.68 -5.67 -1.82
C LEU A 441 25.96 -4.35 -1.55
N VAL A 442 25.05 -3.91 -2.43
CA VAL A 442 24.22 -2.72 -2.22
C VAL A 442 23.36 -2.91 -0.96
N HIS A 443 22.70 -4.07 -0.82
CA HIS A 443 21.87 -4.37 0.35
C HIS A 443 22.68 -4.34 1.66
N PHE A 444 23.80 -5.06 1.72
CA PHE A 444 24.66 -5.08 2.91
C PHE A 444 25.31 -3.73 3.19
N ALA A 445 25.57 -2.91 2.17
CA ALA A 445 26.08 -1.55 2.36
C ALA A 445 25.04 -0.68 3.09
N LEU A 446 23.78 -0.69 2.63
CA LEU A 446 22.71 0.15 3.16
C LEU A 446 22.13 -0.34 4.49
N THR A 447 22.17 -1.64 4.77
CA THR A 447 21.74 -2.17 6.08
C THR A 447 22.68 -1.78 7.21
N GLN A 448 23.84 -1.16 6.94
CA GLN A 448 24.73 -0.65 8.00
C GLN A 448 24.18 0.58 8.72
N PHE A 449 23.29 1.36 8.10
CA PHE A 449 22.71 2.57 8.73
C PHE A 449 21.83 2.26 9.95
N PRO A 450 20.88 1.30 9.91
CA PRO A 450 20.17 0.85 11.12
C PRO A 450 21.03 -0.07 12.01
N GLY A 451 22.11 -0.64 11.45
CA GLY A 451 23.06 -1.53 12.13
C GLY A 451 23.27 -2.83 11.36
N ALA A 452 24.52 -3.28 11.27
CA ALA A 452 24.88 -4.46 10.49
C ALA A 452 24.10 -5.71 10.92
N PRO A 453 23.43 -6.43 9.99
CA PRO A 453 22.65 -7.61 10.32
C PRO A 453 23.55 -8.73 10.83
N ARG A 454 23.01 -9.59 11.70
CA ARG A 454 23.70 -10.82 12.12
C ARG A 454 23.43 -11.91 11.10
N TYR A 455 24.42 -12.74 10.82
CA TYR A 455 24.25 -13.84 9.87
C TYR A 455 23.05 -14.76 10.20
N ALA A 456 22.84 -15.06 11.48
CA ALA A 456 21.73 -15.92 11.93
C ALA A 456 20.34 -15.30 11.74
N THR A 457 20.25 -13.97 11.61
CA THR A 457 18.97 -13.26 11.40
C THR A 457 18.67 -13.06 9.91
N LEU A 458 19.57 -13.44 9.02
CA LEU A 458 19.34 -13.35 7.57
C LEU A 458 18.40 -14.48 7.12
N PRO A 459 17.52 -14.24 6.13
CA PRO A 459 16.73 -15.30 5.51
C PRO A 459 17.60 -16.44 5.01
N LYS A 460 17.11 -17.69 5.06
CA LYS A 460 17.88 -18.89 4.68
C LYS A 460 18.44 -18.80 3.25
N SER A 461 17.69 -18.20 2.32
CA SER A 461 18.16 -18.00 0.95
C SER A 461 19.37 -17.06 0.89
N ILE A 462 19.32 -15.92 1.60
CA ILE A 462 20.46 -14.99 1.70
C ILE A 462 21.66 -15.63 2.41
N GLN A 463 21.44 -16.47 3.42
CA GLN A 463 22.53 -17.21 4.07
C GLN A 463 23.26 -18.15 3.08
N ARG A 464 22.52 -18.79 2.16
CA ARG A 464 23.09 -19.62 1.10
C ARG A 464 23.83 -18.77 0.07
N ASP A 465 23.29 -17.61 -0.29
CA ASP A 465 23.95 -16.67 -1.19
C ASP A 465 25.28 -16.19 -0.61
N VAL A 466 25.30 -15.82 0.67
CA VAL A 466 26.52 -15.40 1.37
C VAL A 466 27.60 -16.48 1.30
N ARG A 467 27.22 -17.74 1.58
CA ARG A 467 28.15 -18.87 1.48
C ARG A 467 28.65 -19.09 0.05
N THR A 468 27.76 -18.99 -0.93
CA THR A 468 28.07 -19.27 -2.34
C THR A 468 28.98 -18.20 -2.95
N PHE A 469 28.67 -16.92 -2.74
CA PHE A 469 29.31 -15.83 -3.45
C PHE A 469 30.46 -15.15 -2.69
N PHE A 470 30.47 -15.26 -1.35
CA PHE A 470 31.43 -14.56 -0.50
C PHE A 470 32.21 -15.51 0.42
N GLY A 471 31.80 -16.78 0.52
CA GLY A 471 32.36 -17.78 1.44
C GLY A 471 31.94 -17.55 2.90
N SER A 472 32.03 -16.31 3.40
CA SER A 472 31.65 -15.96 4.77
C SER A 472 30.89 -14.63 4.85
N HIS A 473 30.07 -14.48 5.90
CA HIS A 473 29.38 -13.23 6.20
C HIS A 473 30.36 -12.07 6.46
N ALA A 474 31.50 -12.35 7.09
CA ALA A 474 32.52 -11.33 7.34
C ALA A 474 33.08 -10.76 6.03
N ALA A 475 33.42 -11.62 5.07
CA ALA A 475 33.91 -11.21 3.75
C ALA A 475 32.85 -10.43 2.95
N ALA A 476 31.57 -10.82 3.04
CA ALA A 476 30.48 -10.08 2.42
C ALA A 476 30.36 -8.65 2.99
N MET A 477 30.40 -8.51 4.32
CA MET A 477 30.31 -7.22 5.00
C MET A 477 31.54 -6.34 4.74
N GLU A 478 32.73 -6.91 4.66
CA GLU A 478 33.95 -6.17 4.32
C GLU A 478 33.88 -5.56 2.92
N ARG A 479 33.48 -6.36 1.92
CA ARG A 479 33.30 -5.87 0.55
C ARG A 479 32.18 -4.82 0.47
N ALA A 480 31.07 -5.03 1.17
CA ALA A 480 29.97 -4.07 1.21
C ALA A 480 30.38 -2.73 1.86
N ARG A 481 31.19 -2.77 2.93
CA ARG A 481 31.82 -1.57 3.52
C ARG A 481 32.75 -0.88 2.54
N ALA A 482 33.62 -1.63 1.89
CA ALA A 482 34.54 -1.07 0.90
C ALA A 482 33.78 -0.33 -0.20
N LEU A 483 32.69 -0.92 -0.72
CA LEU A 483 31.79 -0.26 -1.67
C LEU A 483 31.17 1.01 -1.08
N LEU A 484 30.59 0.94 0.13
CA LEU A 484 29.99 2.11 0.79
C LEU A 484 30.98 3.28 0.99
N PHE A 485 32.21 3.00 1.42
CA PHE A 485 33.24 4.03 1.55
C PHE A 485 33.74 4.53 0.19
N SER A 486 33.77 3.67 -0.82
CA SER A 486 34.23 4.06 -2.16
C SER A 486 33.35 5.12 -2.80
N VAL A 487 32.03 5.09 -2.57
CA VAL A 487 31.08 6.05 -3.17
C VAL A 487 31.18 7.46 -2.56
N GLY A 488 31.88 7.62 -1.44
CA GLY A 488 32.25 8.94 -0.90
C GLY A 488 33.29 9.67 -1.75
N LYS A 489 33.92 9.00 -2.72
CA LYS A 489 34.91 9.58 -3.65
C LYS A 489 34.23 9.93 -4.97
N PRO A 490 34.18 11.22 -5.38
CA PRO A 490 33.52 11.64 -6.63
C PRO A 490 34.01 10.90 -7.88
N ASP A 491 35.31 10.59 -7.96
CA ASP A 491 35.89 9.85 -9.09
C ASP A 491 35.28 8.46 -9.27
N LYS A 492 35.01 7.75 -8.17
CA LYS A 492 34.37 6.42 -8.22
C LYS A 492 32.92 6.48 -8.66
N VAL A 493 32.21 7.54 -8.30
CA VAL A 493 30.85 7.78 -8.80
C VAL A 493 30.89 8.15 -10.29
N ARG A 494 31.88 8.93 -10.75
CA ARG A 494 32.06 9.27 -12.17
C ARG A 494 32.38 8.05 -13.02
N GLU A 495 33.29 7.17 -12.58
CA GLU A 495 33.58 5.89 -13.25
C GLU A 495 32.30 5.06 -13.47
N ALA A 496 31.45 4.99 -12.43
CA ALA A 496 30.17 4.29 -12.50
C ALA A 496 29.14 4.99 -13.41
N ILE A 497 29.16 6.33 -13.47
CA ILE A 497 28.34 7.10 -14.41
C ILE A 497 28.75 6.80 -15.84
N ASP A 498 30.05 6.78 -16.14
CA ASP A 498 30.57 6.47 -17.47
C ASP A 498 30.17 5.05 -17.91
N GLU A 499 30.19 4.09 -16.99
CA GLU A 499 29.66 2.74 -17.23
C GLU A 499 28.17 2.76 -17.55
N ALA A 500 27.35 3.44 -16.75
CA ALA A 500 25.91 3.56 -16.99
C ALA A 500 25.60 4.22 -18.35
N LEU A 501 26.38 5.23 -18.75
CA LEU A 501 26.27 5.90 -20.03
C LEU A 501 26.64 4.99 -21.21
N ARG A 502 27.72 4.19 -21.09
CA ARG A 502 28.09 3.19 -22.12
C ARG A 502 27.00 2.14 -22.33
N HIS A 503 26.29 1.77 -21.26
CA HIS A 503 25.14 0.87 -21.34
C HIS A 503 23.83 1.56 -21.74
N GLY A 504 23.85 2.88 -21.96
CA GLY A 504 22.69 3.66 -22.37
C GLY A 504 21.59 3.68 -21.33
N LEU A 505 21.91 3.73 -20.03
CA LEU A 505 20.94 3.67 -18.94
C LEU A 505 20.46 5.06 -18.45
N GLY A 506 20.90 6.13 -19.10
CA GLY A 506 20.59 7.51 -18.74
C GLY A 506 21.48 8.48 -19.50
N GLY A 507 21.54 9.74 -19.04
CA GLY A 507 22.33 10.78 -19.69
C GLY A 507 22.73 11.91 -18.77
N THR A 508 23.62 12.78 -19.25
CA THR A 508 24.15 13.90 -18.48
C THR A 508 23.34 15.19 -18.66
N CYS A 509 23.22 15.96 -17.58
CA CYS A 509 22.60 17.28 -17.56
C CYS A 509 23.36 18.16 -16.58
N ASN A 510 24.01 19.24 -17.04
CA ASN A 510 24.68 20.22 -16.18
C ASN A 510 25.64 19.61 -15.13
N GLY A 511 26.46 18.62 -15.52
CA GLY A 511 27.42 17.97 -14.63
C GLY A 511 26.85 16.86 -13.73
N SER A 512 25.55 16.59 -13.83
CA SER A 512 24.89 15.49 -13.11
C SER A 512 24.45 14.37 -14.06
N PHE A 513 24.27 13.18 -13.51
CA PHE A 513 23.78 12.00 -14.22
C PHE A 513 22.32 11.74 -13.89
N ARG A 514 21.46 11.86 -14.90
CA ARG A 514 20.00 11.71 -14.78
C ARG A 514 19.50 10.48 -15.55
N PHE A 515 18.59 9.75 -14.92
CA PHE A 515 18.00 8.54 -15.49
C PHE A 515 16.57 8.32 -15.00
N LEU A 516 15.80 7.54 -15.76
CA LEU A 516 14.48 7.08 -15.37
C LEU A 516 14.58 6.13 -14.17
N ALA A 517 13.81 6.37 -13.09
CA ALA A 517 13.97 5.64 -11.84
C ALA A 517 13.71 4.12 -11.97
N SER A 518 12.91 3.68 -12.94
CA SER A 518 12.70 2.25 -13.24
C SER A 518 13.97 1.54 -13.70
N ALA A 519 14.95 2.28 -14.23
CA ALA A 519 16.25 1.74 -14.62
C ALA A 519 17.18 1.51 -13.42
N LEU A 520 16.84 2.00 -12.22
CA LEU A 520 17.70 1.94 -11.03
C LEU A 520 18.32 0.56 -10.77
N PRO A 521 17.62 -0.59 -10.91
CA PRO A 521 18.27 -1.87 -10.66
C PRO A 521 19.32 -2.24 -11.72
N ARG A 522 19.29 -1.66 -12.93
CA ARG A 522 20.32 -1.85 -13.98
C ARG A 522 21.55 -0.98 -13.76
N ILE A 523 21.42 0.11 -13.01
CA ILE A 523 22.48 1.09 -12.76
C ILE A 523 23.63 0.44 -11.96
N PRO A 524 24.90 0.80 -12.21
CA PRO A 524 26.03 0.27 -11.45
C PRO A 524 25.89 0.41 -9.91
N ALA A 525 26.43 -0.56 -9.17
CA ALA A 525 26.24 -0.69 -7.73
C ALA A 525 26.63 0.58 -6.95
N ALA A 526 27.69 1.28 -7.37
CA ALA A 526 28.14 2.53 -6.74
C ALA A 526 27.04 3.61 -6.72
N ILE A 527 26.40 3.87 -7.86
CA ILE A 527 25.32 4.86 -7.94
C ILE A 527 24.10 4.38 -7.15
N ARG A 528 23.77 3.08 -7.19
CA ARG A 528 22.68 2.49 -6.38
C ARG A 528 22.90 2.70 -4.88
N VAL A 529 24.14 2.59 -4.40
CA VAL A 529 24.49 2.90 -3.00
C VAL A 529 24.34 4.39 -2.72
N VAL A 530 24.77 5.29 -3.62
CA VAL A 530 24.58 6.75 -3.46
C VAL A 530 23.09 7.12 -3.30
N ILE A 531 22.22 6.57 -4.17
CA ILE A 531 20.77 6.75 -4.06
C ILE A 531 20.25 6.17 -2.74
N GLY A 532 20.71 4.99 -2.35
CA GLY A 532 20.33 4.37 -1.09
C GLY A 532 20.73 5.20 0.14
N CYS A 533 21.91 5.83 0.13
CA CYS A 533 22.32 6.77 1.16
C CYS A 533 21.38 7.99 1.21
N ALA A 534 20.92 8.49 0.05
CA ALA A 534 19.95 9.57 0.01
C ALA A 534 18.59 9.15 0.60
N GLU A 535 18.17 7.90 0.40
CA GLU A 535 16.94 7.35 0.98
C GLU A 535 16.98 7.21 2.50
N VAL A 536 18.17 7.16 3.13
CA VAL A 536 18.27 7.23 4.59
C VAL A 536 17.82 8.60 5.10
N THR A 537 18.12 9.67 4.35
CA THR A 537 17.75 11.05 4.69
C THR A 537 16.33 11.41 4.21
N GLU A 538 15.93 10.86 3.07
CA GLU A 538 14.65 11.11 2.40
C GLU A 538 14.10 9.79 1.82
N ALA A 539 13.37 9.04 2.64
CA ALA A 539 12.90 7.68 2.34
C ALA A 539 12.18 7.52 1.00
N ASP A 540 11.61 8.61 0.47
CA ASP A 540 10.77 8.58 -0.72
C ASP A 540 11.53 8.96 -2.00
N ILE A 541 12.79 9.38 -1.93
CA ILE A 541 13.50 9.89 -3.10
C ILE A 541 13.57 8.85 -4.23
N GLY A 542 13.82 7.58 -3.91
CA GLY A 542 13.85 6.49 -4.90
C GLY A 542 12.49 6.09 -5.47
N SER A 543 11.40 6.75 -5.08
CA SER A 543 10.06 6.60 -5.70
C SER A 543 9.74 7.72 -6.70
N SER A 544 10.70 8.60 -6.98
CA SER A 544 10.56 9.65 -8.00
C SER A 544 10.49 9.07 -9.41
N ASP A 545 10.02 9.85 -10.39
CA ASP A 545 9.97 9.38 -11.78
C ASP A 545 11.37 9.36 -12.40
N PHE A 546 12.18 10.38 -12.09
CA PHE A 546 13.59 10.46 -12.48
C PHE A 546 14.48 10.65 -11.25
N LEU A 547 15.69 10.12 -11.34
CA LEU A 547 16.75 10.29 -10.35
C LEU A 547 17.94 10.99 -10.99
N ASP A 548 18.62 11.80 -10.20
CA ASP A 548 19.75 12.61 -10.62
C ASP A 548 20.86 12.53 -9.57
N VAL A 549 22.10 12.30 -10.00
CA VAL A 549 23.28 12.22 -9.13
C VAL A 549 24.34 13.20 -9.62
N ALA A 550 24.65 14.19 -8.77
CA ALA A 550 25.69 15.17 -9.01
C ALA A 550 26.90 14.87 -8.10
N PRO A 551 27.91 14.11 -8.61
CA PRO A 551 29.00 13.59 -7.77
C PRO A 551 29.87 14.69 -7.15
N ASP A 552 30.15 15.77 -7.88
CA ASP A 552 31.03 16.84 -7.42
C ASP A 552 30.35 17.74 -6.38
N GLU A 553 29.03 17.90 -6.48
CA GLU A 553 28.19 18.62 -5.52
C GLU A 553 27.87 17.76 -4.28
N GLY A 554 27.89 16.43 -4.42
CA GLY A 554 27.41 15.51 -3.38
C GLY A 554 25.89 15.51 -3.24
N LEU A 555 25.18 15.82 -4.33
CA LEU A 555 23.72 15.98 -4.36
C LEU A 555 23.04 14.82 -5.08
N VAL A 556 21.93 14.36 -4.52
CA VAL A 556 20.99 13.47 -5.17
C VAL A 556 19.66 14.18 -5.31
N ARG A 557 19.05 14.13 -6.49
CA ARG A 557 17.73 14.73 -6.74
C ARG A 557 16.74 13.69 -7.20
N GLY A 558 15.56 13.68 -6.58
CA GLY A 558 14.39 12.98 -7.06
C GLY A 558 13.46 13.98 -7.76
N ILE A 559 13.11 13.71 -9.01
CA ILE A 559 12.23 14.56 -9.82
C ILE A 559 10.91 13.82 -10.02
N ARG A 560 9.82 14.41 -9.53
CA ARG A 560 8.46 13.92 -9.74
C ARG A 560 7.75 14.79 -10.77
N CYS A 561 7.12 14.15 -11.73
CA CYS A 561 6.33 14.79 -12.77
C CYS A 561 4.83 14.58 -12.50
N GLU A 562 4.00 15.50 -12.98
CA GLU A 562 2.54 15.33 -12.98
C GLU A 562 2.17 14.05 -13.76
N ASP A 563 2.80 13.85 -14.91
CA ASP A 563 2.68 12.64 -15.72
C ASP A 563 3.98 12.42 -16.50
N ALA A 564 4.83 11.52 -16.00
CA ALA A 564 6.10 11.19 -16.63
C ALA A 564 5.96 10.45 -17.97
N THR A 565 4.77 9.94 -18.32
CA THR A 565 4.57 9.24 -19.60
C THR A 565 4.47 10.22 -20.77
N LYS A 566 4.04 11.46 -20.52
CA LYS A 566 3.96 12.52 -21.53
C LYS A 566 5.33 12.83 -22.12
N ALA A 567 5.33 13.34 -23.35
CA ALA A 567 6.55 13.74 -24.06
C ALA A 567 7.23 14.97 -23.45
N LEU A 568 6.42 15.88 -22.87
CA LEU A 568 6.86 17.09 -22.18
C LEU A 568 6.30 17.08 -20.75
N PRO A 569 6.85 16.26 -19.85
CA PRO A 569 6.30 16.12 -18.52
C PRO A 569 6.61 17.36 -17.69
N VAL A 570 5.55 17.90 -17.06
CA VAL A 570 5.65 19.03 -16.13
C VAL A 570 6.13 18.51 -14.78
N VAL A 571 7.15 19.14 -14.22
CA VAL A 571 7.74 18.81 -12.92
C VAL A 571 6.82 19.32 -11.82
N ALA A 572 6.31 18.40 -11.01
CA ALA A 572 5.44 18.70 -9.87
C ALA A 572 6.24 18.99 -8.60
N GLU A 573 7.34 18.24 -8.38
CA GLU A 573 8.19 18.36 -7.20
C GLU A 573 9.63 17.94 -7.51
N ILE A 574 10.58 18.65 -6.92
CA ILE A 574 11.98 18.24 -6.87
C ILE A 574 12.37 18.11 -5.40
N VAL A 575 12.94 16.97 -5.05
CA VAL A 575 13.53 16.73 -3.74
C VAL A 575 15.03 16.59 -3.90
N GLU A 576 15.78 17.47 -3.26
CA GLU A 576 17.25 17.48 -3.26
C GLU A 576 17.75 17.03 -1.89
N VAL A 577 18.68 16.07 -1.90
CA VAL A 577 19.36 15.55 -0.71
C VAL A 577 20.84 15.85 -0.86
N ASP A 578 21.34 16.66 0.08
CA ASP A 578 22.75 16.92 0.27
C ASP A 578 23.34 15.87 1.20
N LEU A 579 24.14 14.97 0.63
CA LEU A 579 24.76 13.87 1.36
C LEU A 579 25.93 14.33 2.24
N ARG A 580 26.51 15.50 1.97
CA ARG A 580 27.61 16.07 2.78
C ARG A 580 27.05 16.80 4.00
N ALA A 581 26.02 17.61 3.79
CA ALA A 581 25.35 18.35 4.87
C ALA A 581 24.29 17.52 5.61
N LEU A 582 23.92 16.35 5.07
CA LEU A 582 22.80 15.51 5.53
C LEU A 582 21.49 16.30 5.62
N ARG A 583 21.26 17.17 4.62
CA ARG A 583 20.09 18.06 4.55
C ARG A 583 19.25 17.73 3.33
N ARG A 584 17.95 17.99 3.45
CA ARG A 584 16.99 17.84 2.36
C ARG A 584 16.29 19.16 2.08
N LYS A 585 16.00 19.40 0.80
CA LYS A 585 15.24 20.57 0.33
C LYS A 585 14.20 20.11 -0.67
N ARG A 586 12.97 20.61 -0.54
CA ARG A 586 11.90 20.39 -1.52
C ARG A 586 11.55 21.68 -2.22
N SER A 587 11.27 21.59 -3.52
CA SER A 587 10.74 22.69 -4.30
C SER A 587 9.64 22.20 -5.23
N ARG A 588 8.68 23.09 -5.53
CA ARG A 588 7.59 22.86 -6.48
C ARG A 588 7.68 23.91 -7.57
N PRO A 589 8.54 23.70 -8.57
CA PRO A 589 8.79 24.70 -9.60
C PRO A 589 7.53 24.88 -10.45
N LYS A 590 7.04 26.12 -10.56
CA LYS A 590 5.78 26.40 -11.27
C LYS A 590 5.98 26.23 -12.78
N GLY A 591 5.28 25.25 -13.37
CA GLY A 591 5.24 25.05 -14.82
C GLY A 591 6.54 24.58 -15.45
N MET A 592 7.53 24.14 -14.67
CA MET A 592 8.81 23.67 -15.20
C MET A 592 8.59 22.39 -16.02
N ILE A 593 9.14 22.34 -17.23
CA ILE A 593 9.10 21.15 -18.10
C ILE A 593 10.44 20.43 -18.03
N LEU A 594 10.40 19.10 -17.95
CA LEU A 594 11.58 18.27 -18.16
C LEU A 594 11.80 18.05 -19.67
N TYR A 595 12.71 18.81 -20.25
CA TYR A 595 13.07 18.69 -21.66
C TYR A 595 14.12 17.59 -21.93
N LEU A 596 14.24 17.22 -23.20
CA LEU A 596 15.20 16.24 -23.72
C LEU A 596 15.08 14.88 -23.04
N LYS A 597 13.84 14.46 -22.80
CA LYS A 597 13.51 13.25 -22.03
C LYS A 597 14.17 12.00 -22.63
N SER A 598 14.32 11.91 -23.96
CA SER A 598 14.96 10.77 -24.63
C SER A 598 16.39 10.52 -24.16
N ARG A 599 17.09 11.55 -23.67
CA ARG A 599 18.44 11.45 -23.09
C ARG A 599 18.48 10.63 -21.80
N TYR A 600 17.39 10.62 -21.04
CA TYR A 600 17.31 9.99 -19.71
C TYR A 600 16.59 8.65 -19.72
N LEU A 601 16.03 8.25 -20.88
CA LEU A 601 15.43 6.94 -21.07
C LEU A 601 16.51 5.90 -21.40
N PRO A 602 16.39 4.66 -20.90
CA PRO A 602 17.22 3.55 -21.34
C PRO A 602 17.21 3.38 -22.87
N SER A 603 18.31 2.87 -23.42
CA SER A 603 18.47 2.66 -24.86
C SER A 603 17.48 1.68 -25.47
N ASP A 604 16.96 0.76 -24.65
CA ASP A 604 15.96 -0.24 -24.98
C ASP A 604 14.53 0.17 -24.55
N ASP A 605 14.33 1.40 -24.07
CA ASP A 605 13.00 1.89 -23.72
C ASP A 605 12.13 2.03 -24.97
N PRO A 606 10.91 1.45 -25.02
CA PRO A 606 10.04 1.50 -26.20
C PRO A 606 9.71 2.91 -26.68
N ALA A 607 9.68 3.90 -25.77
CA ALA A 607 9.38 5.29 -26.11
C ALA A 607 10.61 6.05 -26.62
N GLN A 608 11.83 5.52 -26.45
CA GLN A 608 13.08 6.24 -26.66
C GLN A 608 13.20 6.86 -28.06
N THR A 609 12.95 6.08 -29.10
CA THR A 609 13.05 6.55 -30.50
C THR A 609 12.04 7.65 -30.79
N SER A 610 10.76 7.42 -30.47
CA SER A 610 9.71 8.42 -30.69
C SER A 610 9.92 9.71 -29.89
N GLN A 611 10.49 9.60 -28.69
CA GLN A 611 10.82 10.76 -27.86
C GLN A 611 12.01 11.54 -28.44
N ARG A 612 13.01 10.86 -28.99
CA ARG A 612 14.17 11.52 -29.62
C ARG A 612 13.73 12.39 -30.79
N ASP A 613 12.81 11.91 -31.62
CA ASP A 613 12.26 12.71 -32.73
C ASP A 613 11.56 14.00 -32.27
N ILE A 614 10.91 13.96 -31.11
CA ILE A 614 10.29 15.15 -30.49
C ILE A 614 11.36 16.10 -29.98
N ASP A 615 12.34 15.58 -29.25
CA ASP A 615 13.44 16.35 -28.67
C ASP A 615 14.27 17.05 -29.76
N ASP A 616 14.59 16.35 -30.85
CA ASP A 616 15.33 16.89 -31.99
C ASP A 616 14.55 18.03 -32.69
N LYS A 617 13.22 17.92 -32.78
CA LYS A 617 12.37 18.99 -33.31
C LYS A 617 12.40 20.23 -32.41
N LEU A 618 12.41 20.06 -31.09
CA LEU A 618 12.47 21.16 -30.13
C LEU A 618 13.80 21.91 -30.18
N ILE A 619 14.91 21.17 -30.31
CA ILE A 619 16.25 21.75 -30.49
C ILE A 619 16.32 22.48 -31.83
N LYS A 620 15.89 21.84 -32.93
CA LYS A 620 15.92 22.44 -34.28
C LYS A 620 15.05 23.70 -34.39
N ALA A 621 13.94 23.76 -33.64
CA ALA A 621 13.08 24.93 -33.57
C ALA A 621 13.65 26.05 -32.65
N GLY A 622 14.78 25.84 -31.97
CA GLY A 622 15.34 26.79 -31.02
C GLY A 622 14.48 27.01 -29.77
N ILE A 623 13.54 26.10 -29.49
CA ILE A 623 12.66 26.18 -28.32
C ILE A 623 13.42 25.76 -27.06
N VAL A 624 14.32 24.77 -27.21
CA VAL A 624 15.10 24.18 -26.13
C VAL A 624 16.58 24.18 -26.54
N SER A 625 17.47 24.52 -25.61
CA SER A 625 18.91 24.44 -25.83
C SER A 625 19.41 22.98 -25.83
N PRO A 626 20.59 22.68 -26.40
CA PRO A 626 21.20 21.34 -26.30
C PRO A 626 21.40 20.84 -24.85
N GLU A 627 21.49 21.76 -23.89
CA GLU A 627 21.62 21.48 -22.45
C GLU A 627 20.26 21.20 -21.77
N GLY A 628 19.14 21.35 -22.50
CA GLY A 628 17.79 21.10 -22.00
C GLY A 628 17.15 22.31 -21.33
N LEU A 629 17.65 23.52 -21.57
CA LEU A 629 17.05 24.76 -21.08
C LEU A 629 15.98 25.24 -22.05
N GLY A 630 14.77 25.47 -21.56
CA GLY A 630 13.64 25.90 -22.38
C GLY A 630 12.59 26.68 -21.57
N PRO A 631 11.53 27.19 -22.22
CA PRO A 631 10.47 27.93 -21.57
C PRO A 631 9.66 27.04 -20.60
N ASP A 632 8.99 27.65 -19.63
CA ASP A 632 7.98 26.96 -18.83
C ASP A 632 6.74 26.58 -19.66
N ALA A 633 5.83 25.80 -19.08
CA ALA A 633 4.64 25.31 -19.78
C ALA A 633 3.73 26.42 -20.31
N ALA A 634 3.62 27.55 -19.60
CA ALA A 634 2.78 28.67 -20.03
C ALA A 634 3.42 29.40 -21.21
N ALA A 635 4.72 29.69 -21.13
CA ALA A 635 5.49 30.32 -22.19
C ALA A 635 5.62 29.43 -23.43
N LEU A 636 5.75 28.11 -23.25
CA LEU A 636 5.74 27.16 -24.37
C LEU A 636 4.39 27.17 -25.08
N ALA A 637 3.28 27.12 -24.35
CA ALA A 637 1.94 27.17 -24.94
C ALA A 637 1.71 28.46 -25.76
N GLN A 638 2.23 29.61 -25.28
CA GLN A 638 2.19 30.87 -26.03
C GLN A 638 3.01 30.82 -27.31
N ARG A 639 4.19 30.18 -27.30
CA ARG A 639 5.04 30.03 -28.50
C ARG A 639 4.44 29.09 -29.55
N LEU A 640 3.68 28.08 -29.11
CA LEU A 640 3.06 27.10 -30.01
C LEU A 640 1.71 27.58 -30.59
N ASN A 641 1.06 28.58 -30.00
CA ASN A 641 -0.18 29.19 -30.49
C ASN A 641 0.03 30.67 -30.91
N PRO A 642 0.46 30.96 -32.15
CA PRO A 642 0.74 32.32 -32.60
C PRO A 642 -0.50 33.16 -33.00
N ILE A 643 -1.71 32.82 -32.57
CA ILE A 643 -2.93 33.56 -32.95
C ILE A 643 -3.46 34.38 -31.75
N SER A 644 -2.92 35.59 -31.55
CA SER A 644 -3.66 36.77 -31.05
C SER A 644 -2.78 38.03 -30.87
N ARG A 645 -1.84 38.33 -31.78
CA ARG A 645 -1.18 39.66 -31.82
C ARG A 645 -0.90 40.10 -33.25
N SER A 646 -1.96 40.43 -34.00
CA SER A 646 -1.88 41.30 -35.18
C SER A 646 -3.25 41.89 -35.55
N THR A 647 -3.81 42.74 -34.70
CA THR A 647 -4.80 43.76 -35.10
C THR A 647 -4.77 44.91 -34.10
N SER A 648 -3.81 45.81 -34.27
CA SER A 648 -3.84 47.17 -33.70
C SER A 648 -2.99 48.06 -34.62
N THR A 649 -3.60 48.42 -35.75
CA THR A 649 -3.35 49.67 -36.47
C THR A 649 -4.71 50.27 -36.74
#